data_AF-A0A968JM01-F1
#
_entry.id   AF-A0A968JM01-F1
#
_cell.length_a   1.000
_cell.length_b   1.000
_cell.length_c   1.000
_cell.angle_alpha   90.00
_cell.angle_beta   90.00
_cell.angle_gamma   90.00
#
_symmetry.space_group_name_H-M   'P 1'
#
loop_
_entity.id
_entity.type
_entity.pdbx_description
1 polymer ?
#
loop_
_entity_poly.entity_id
_entity_poly.type
_entity_poly.pdbx_seq_one_letter_code
_entity_poly.pdbx_strand_id
1 'polypeptide(L)'
;MTEHSTPVQSIDHGASETPTNYVQTGQSGVLVGSSPGRITTHTDSADTRPWWQTAWATRVALILILLLASYFRFLGITTWDSGSGQHPDERFFQDVTSSVRLPASFNDYFDASTTLANPRNVGKGFFVYGTFPVHLTRYVAATLTPPEALPERLPNPRASIAGEPPEIPNYERALPRLPFLIDWLNPEGRNLTSYGDVVNVGRVLVALFDLASIVMVFLIAVRLYDRRVGLLAALLSALAVMSIQQSHFYVDPNFSTFFALFALYWAVRVAQGAGWYTYVLMGIGIGGAMGNRITLAAMGAVGIVAAVQAALVWRSQVLEQQKQHGTEPDEQVGRFSLILPHSVSAVNNFFYRSFPLLCLAGFVTLLTFRVVQPYAFIGSQDASPGVPGHEAETLKSSLRGLGFFDIRPEPRFLGNMEEVSGLVSGERDFYPSQQWVGQPSYIYPWVNMMLWGMGPALGLAVWIGWAVGGVLLLLRLRDVLNSRASALTLAPLVLWFWITFYFGWQGNQFAMNMRYMLPIYGALIILGSWLLIAVWDWGTRRLHATANPDTLRRRSDRLAFMRWSLLVVALATLAWAYAFTRIYTRPHPRVMAAQWVDTHIPPGSQITFESWDDPLPLNILGGDPWGTTYRGITTYPYGEDEPQKYYGNGTDFGLLDHLEQADYISLTSNRVYGSTKNLPMRYPATQRYYYHLFNGDLGYELVAEVTSYPTLLGIEIPTQSADESFTVYDHPRVLIFKKTPAFSRERAEELLVEGVNWNEVYKSGVQFADRSETALRLRASEWPIYREGGTWTDRFNADSIVNSDAVAPFVWLLVLELIGLATFALLFRLLPWLPDRGLSLARTIGLLLVAYLAWLLGSLKLAPFTPLTVWLCALPLLVAGAVAAWQGRVALRLFWEERQRAILSMQALYIVAFVFMLVLRWYNPDLWHPSRGGEKPMDFAYLNAVLRSPAFPPPDPWFAGGYINYYYFGFVLVGTLIHLTTIIPDVAYNLAIPTLFALTALGAWGIIYNLLAPRSYVQRPAREEELYQATLADVAEIVDVPPREPPVVYNTQGTAYNMQGAYRPQIVEQTVVQAVAHYEPP
;
A
#
# COMPACT_ATOMS: atom_id res chain seq x y z
N MET A 1 -101.43 -9.25 -28.04
CA MET A 1 -101.59 -7.79 -27.93
C MET A 1 -100.51 -7.28 -26.99
N THR A 2 -99.69 -6.27 -27.25
CA THR A 2 -99.24 -5.51 -28.44
C THR A 2 -98.68 -4.20 -27.88
N GLU A 3 -97.44 -3.85 -28.23
CA GLU A 3 -96.98 -2.45 -28.34
C GLU A 3 -96.86 -1.62 -27.02
N HIS A 4 -96.20 -0.46 -26.95
CA HIS A 4 -95.51 0.32 -28.00
C HIS A 4 -94.00 0.45 -27.70
N SER A 5 -93.09 0.60 -28.67
CA SER A 5 -93.23 1.04 -30.06
C SER A 5 -94.32 0.38 -30.90
N THR A 6 -95.03 1.20 -31.67
CA THR A 6 -95.52 0.77 -32.98
C THR A 6 -94.30 0.28 -33.80
N PRO A 7 -94.29 -0.95 -34.35
CA PRO A 7 -93.56 -2.09 -33.72
C PRO A 7 -92.18 -2.43 -34.37
N VAL A 8 -91.60 -3.65 -34.51
CA VAL A 8 -92.04 -5.06 -34.47
C VAL A 8 -90.87 -6.05 -34.15
N GLN A 9 -91.06 -7.03 -33.25
CA GLN A 9 -90.34 -8.33 -33.07
C GLN A 9 -88.82 -8.34 -32.71
N SER A 10 -88.25 -9.33 -31.98
CA SER A 10 -88.79 -10.42 -31.11
C SER A 10 -87.73 -11.19 -30.28
N ILE A 11 -88.04 -11.55 -29.01
CA ILE A 11 -87.85 -12.88 -28.32
C ILE A 11 -86.41 -13.46 -28.21
N ASP A 12 -85.87 -14.02 -27.10
CA ASP A 12 -86.08 -14.07 -25.62
C ASP A 12 -84.82 -14.81 -25.02
N HIS A 13 -84.57 -15.19 -23.75
CA HIS A 13 -85.21 -15.24 -22.40
C HIS A 13 -84.07 -15.08 -21.32
N GLY A 14 -84.11 -15.28 -19.98
CA GLY A 14 -85.06 -15.81 -18.98
C GLY A 14 -84.78 -17.30 -18.58
N ALA A 15 -84.69 -17.77 -17.31
CA ALA A 15 -84.51 -17.21 -15.94
C ALA A 15 -84.08 -18.40 -14.99
N SER A 16 -83.90 -18.41 -13.65
CA SER A 16 -83.97 -17.44 -12.52
C SER A 16 -83.24 -17.98 -11.23
N GLU A 17 -82.58 -17.09 -10.48
CA GLU A 17 -82.30 -17.04 -9.01
C GLU A 17 -82.03 -18.27 -8.07
N THR A 18 -80.80 -18.32 -7.52
CA THR A 18 -80.38 -18.77 -6.15
C THR A 18 -80.43 -20.27 -5.73
N PRO A 19 -79.70 -20.74 -4.68
CA PRO A 19 -78.61 -20.14 -3.88
C PRO A 19 -77.31 -21.01 -3.75
N THR A 20 -76.34 -20.55 -2.93
CA THR A 20 -75.33 -21.31 -2.15
C THR A 20 -74.15 -22.09 -2.79
N ASN A 21 -72.97 -21.85 -2.19
CA ASN A 21 -71.93 -22.81 -1.76
C ASN A 21 -70.96 -23.57 -2.72
N TYR A 22 -69.66 -23.41 -2.39
CA TYR A 22 -68.63 -24.46 -2.18
C TYR A 22 -67.84 -25.12 -3.33
N VAL A 23 -66.50 -24.92 -3.24
CA VAL A 23 -65.42 -25.94 -3.21
C VAL A 23 -64.78 -26.52 -4.50
N GLN A 24 -63.44 -26.38 -4.53
CA GLN A 24 -62.34 -27.25 -5.06
C GLN A 24 -62.57 -28.09 -6.34
N THR A 25 -61.67 -28.10 -7.34
CA THR A 25 -60.25 -28.55 -7.31
C THR A 25 -59.52 -28.05 -8.60
N GLY A 26 -58.19 -28.06 -8.76
CA GLY A 26 -57.07 -28.40 -7.86
C GLY A 26 -55.68 -28.29 -8.53
N GLN A 27 -54.63 -28.21 -7.70
CA GLN A 27 -53.18 -28.49 -7.91
C GLN A 27 -52.28 -27.71 -8.93
N SER A 28 -51.27 -27.06 -8.33
CA SER A 28 -49.84 -26.87 -8.73
C SER A 28 -49.42 -26.14 -10.02
N GLY A 29 -48.62 -25.08 -9.85
CA GLY A 29 -47.93 -24.36 -10.95
C GLY A 29 -47.15 -23.11 -10.51
N VAL A 30 -46.06 -23.29 -9.77
CA VAL A 30 -45.12 -22.26 -9.20
C VAL A 30 -45.10 -20.89 -9.91
N LEU A 31 -45.40 -19.80 -9.18
CA LEU A 31 -45.22 -18.40 -9.62
C LEU A 31 -44.06 -17.70 -8.89
N VAL A 32 -43.30 -16.89 -9.62
CA VAL A 32 -42.22 -16.05 -9.08
C VAL A 32 -42.80 -14.69 -8.66
N GLY A 33 -42.84 -14.43 -7.36
CA GLY A 33 -43.44 -13.20 -6.79
C GLY A 33 -42.57 -11.95 -6.97
N SER A 34 -43.10 -10.95 -7.68
CA SER A 34 -42.56 -9.59 -7.71
C SER A 34 -42.89 -8.83 -6.42
N SER A 35 -41.90 -8.19 -5.80
CA SER A 35 -42.12 -7.37 -4.58
C SER A 35 -43.08 -6.19 -4.81
N PRO A 36 -43.96 -5.86 -3.84
CA PRO A 36 -45.07 -4.94 -4.06
C PRO A 36 -44.66 -3.46 -4.11
N GLY A 37 -45.33 -2.70 -4.98
CA GLY A 37 -45.21 -1.25 -5.07
C GLY A 37 -45.99 -0.52 -3.98
N ARG A 38 -45.41 0.57 -3.45
CA ARG A 38 -46.01 1.41 -2.41
C ARG A 38 -47.07 2.34 -3.01
N ILE A 39 -48.32 1.89 -3.09
CA ILE A 39 -49.44 2.73 -3.52
C ILE A 39 -49.80 3.72 -2.40
N THR A 40 -49.40 4.97 -2.56
CA THR A 40 -49.95 6.13 -1.84
C THR A 40 -50.55 7.08 -2.86
N THR A 41 -51.88 7.22 -2.85
CA THR A 41 -52.62 8.10 -3.76
C THR A 41 -52.38 9.56 -3.42
N HIS A 42 -51.41 10.19 -4.09
CA HIS A 42 -51.34 11.64 -4.22
C HIS A 42 -51.92 12.05 -5.57
N THR A 43 -52.88 12.98 -5.52
CA THR A 43 -53.39 13.70 -6.69
C THR A 43 -52.30 14.58 -7.31
N ASP A 44 -52.42 14.85 -8.60
CA ASP A 44 -51.43 15.63 -9.35
C ASP A 44 -51.17 17.02 -8.75
N SER A 45 -49.97 17.20 -8.22
CA SER A 45 -49.31 18.50 -8.12
C SER A 45 -48.14 18.50 -9.09
N ALA A 46 -48.06 19.52 -9.96
CA ALA A 46 -47.00 19.63 -10.96
C ALA A 46 -45.60 19.49 -10.32
N ASP A 47 -44.67 18.81 -11.00
CA ASP A 47 -43.35 18.47 -10.44
C ASP A 47 -42.47 19.73 -10.31
N THR A 48 -42.64 20.50 -9.23
CA THR A 48 -41.96 21.79 -8.95
C THR A 48 -40.47 21.64 -8.61
N ARG A 49 -39.79 20.63 -9.16
CA ARG A 49 -38.33 20.51 -9.11
C ARG A 49 -37.73 21.61 -10.00
N PRO A 50 -36.80 22.43 -9.49
CA PRO A 50 -36.17 23.45 -10.32
C PRO A 50 -35.38 22.77 -11.46
N TRP A 51 -35.43 23.37 -12.65
CA TRP A 51 -35.06 22.76 -13.94
C TRP A 51 -33.69 22.05 -13.96
N TRP A 52 -32.72 22.53 -13.18
CA TRP A 52 -31.38 21.94 -13.04
C TRP A 52 -31.36 20.54 -12.41
N GLN A 53 -32.44 20.10 -11.75
CA GLN A 53 -32.59 18.75 -11.21
C GLN A 53 -33.09 17.72 -12.24
N THR A 54 -33.54 18.17 -13.41
CA THR A 54 -34.05 17.28 -14.47
C THR A 54 -32.97 16.34 -15.00
N ALA A 55 -33.39 15.18 -15.52
CA ALA A 55 -32.47 14.26 -16.17
C ALA A 55 -31.81 14.87 -17.42
N TRP A 56 -32.51 15.79 -18.11
CA TRP A 56 -31.97 16.57 -19.22
C TRP A 56 -30.83 17.49 -18.78
N ALA A 57 -31.05 18.36 -17.79
CA ALA A 57 -30.02 19.28 -17.30
C ALA A 57 -28.78 18.53 -16.79
N THR A 58 -28.96 17.37 -16.16
CA THR A 58 -27.84 16.50 -15.73
C THR A 58 -27.02 15.99 -16.93
N ARG A 59 -27.67 15.59 -18.03
CA ARG A 59 -26.97 15.15 -19.26
C ARG A 59 -26.22 16.31 -19.91
N VAL A 60 -26.84 17.47 -20.04
CA VAL A 60 -26.20 18.68 -20.61
C VAL A 60 -24.99 19.10 -19.78
N ALA A 61 -25.10 19.11 -18.44
CA ALA A 61 -23.99 19.41 -17.55
C ALA A 61 -22.82 18.40 -17.70
N LEU A 62 -23.12 17.10 -17.83
CA LEU A 62 -22.09 16.08 -18.08
C LEU A 62 -21.42 16.27 -19.45
N ILE A 63 -22.17 16.62 -20.50
CA ILE A 63 -21.61 16.91 -21.83
C ILE A 63 -20.68 18.13 -21.76
N LEU A 64 -21.07 19.20 -21.06
CA LEU A 64 -20.21 20.38 -20.87
C LEU A 64 -18.93 20.04 -20.09
N ILE A 65 -19.01 19.18 -19.07
CA ILE A 65 -17.84 18.67 -18.35
C ILE A 65 -16.93 17.84 -19.26
N LEU A 66 -17.50 16.98 -20.12
CA LEU A 66 -16.71 16.17 -21.06
C LEU A 66 -16.08 17.02 -22.19
N LEU A 67 -16.72 18.09 -22.63
CA LEU A 67 -16.13 19.06 -23.56
C LEU A 67 -14.97 19.82 -22.90
N LEU A 68 -15.12 20.26 -21.66
CA LEU A 68 -14.02 20.87 -20.88
C LEU A 68 -12.87 19.87 -20.64
N ALA A 69 -13.19 18.62 -20.33
CA ALA A 69 -12.22 17.55 -20.18
C ALA A 69 -11.44 17.29 -21.49
N SER A 70 -12.16 17.28 -22.62
CA SER A 70 -11.60 17.09 -23.96
C SER A 70 -10.67 18.23 -24.34
N TYR A 71 -11.06 19.48 -24.09
CA TYR A 71 -10.20 20.64 -24.31
C TYR A 71 -8.84 20.48 -23.61
N PHE A 72 -8.83 20.07 -22.33
CA PHE A 72 -7.56 19.88 -21.61
C PHE A 72 -6.74 18.66 -22.05
N ARG A 73 -7.34 17.66 -22.72
CA ARG A 73 -6.69 16.38 -23.09
C ARG A 73 -6.19 16.31 -24.52
N PHE A 74 -6.79 17.09 -25.42
CA PHE A 74 -6.39 17.17 -26.82
C PHE A 74 -5.56 18.43 -27.14
N LEU A 75 -5.22 19.26 -26.14
CA LEU A 75 -4.48 20.51 -26.30
C LEU A 75 -3.03 20.25 -26.73
N GLY A 76 -2.75 20.38 -28.03
CA GLY A 76 -1.40 20.15 -28.57
C GLY A 76 -0.97 18.68 -28.57
N ILE A 77 -1.91 17.74 -28.44
CA ILE A 77 -1.64 16.30 -28.26
C ILE A 77 -0.69 15.68 -29.32
N THR A 78 -0.74 16.17 -30.57
CA THR A 78 0.12 15.74 -31.69
C THR A 78 1.31 16.67 -31.95
N THR A 79 1.50 17.73 -31.17
CA THR A 79 2.47 18.81 -31.45
C THR A 79 3.33 19.24 -30.27
N TRP A 80 2.98 18.92 -29.02
CA TRP A 80 3.63 19.45 -27.81
C TRP A 80 5.13 19.11 -27.74
N ASP A 81 5.51 17.90 -28.17
CA ASP A 81 6.89 17.42 -28.27
C ASP A 81 7.52 17.68 -29.64
N SER A 82 6.81 18.33 -30.56
CA SER A 82 7.23 18.58 -31.95
C SER A 82 7.69 17.32 -32.69
N GLY A 83 7.12 16.14 -32.36
CA GLY A 83 7.51 14.86 -32.93
C GLY A 83 8.87 14.31 -32.47
N SER A 84 9.52 14.96 -31.49
CA SER A 84 10.84 14.56 -30.98
C SER A 84 10.80 13.44 -29.93
N GLY A 85 9.61 12.95 -29.54
CA GLY A 85 9.45 11.73 -28.73
C GLY A 85 10.05 11.85 -27.33
N GLN A 86 9.68 12.87 -26.57
CA GLN A 86 10.39 13.23 -25.33
C GLN A 86 10.14 12.28 -24.14
N HIS A 87 9.03 11.53 -24.14
CA HIS A 87 8.73 10.59 -23.05
C HIS A 87 9.36 9.21 -23.33
N PRO A 88 10.22 8.65 -22.42
CA PRO A 88 10.97 7.43 -22.69
C PRO A 88 10.10 6.18 -22.85
N ASP A 89 9.11 5.95 -21.98
CA ASP A 89 8.20 4.80 -22.14
C ASP A 89 7.33 4.93 -23.40
N GLU A 90 6.96 6.15 -23.82
CA GLU A 90 6.19 6.37 -25.05
C GLU A 90 6.99 5.97 -26.28
N ARG A 91 8.28 6.36 -26.37
CA ARG A 91 9.19 5.89 -27.42
C ARG A 91 9.23 4.36 -27.50
N PHE A 92 9.17 3.68 -26.35
CA PHE A 92 9.17 2.23 -26.27
C PHE A 92 7.81 1.61 -26.69
N PHE A 93 6.68 2.19 -26.28
CA PHE A 93 5.35 1.79 -26.75
C PHE A 93 5.20 2.00 -28.27
N GLN A 94 5.70 3.11 -28.80
CA GLN A 94 5.78 3.45 -30.23
C GLN A 94 6.65 2.46 -31.01
N ASP A 95 7.84 2.13 -30.51
CA ASP A 95 8.74 1.11 -31.06
C ASP A 95 8.07 -0.28 -31.11
N VAL A 96 7.46 -0.71 -30.01
CA VAL A 96 6.76 -2.00 -29.94
C VAL A 96 5.55 -2.04 -30.89
N THR A 97 4.74 -0.98 -30.94
CA THR A 97 3.51 -0.92 -31.76
C THR A 97 3.78 -0.80 -33.26
N SER A 98 4.89 -0.14 -33.64
CA SER A 98 5.37 -0.13 -35.03
C SER A 98 6.10 -1.43 -35.42
N SER A 99 6.56 -2.24 -34.46
CA SER A 99 7.23 -3.53 -34.68
C SER A 99 6.28 -4.72 -34.77
N VAL A 100 5.26 -4.83 -33.90
CA VAL A 100 4.31 -5.96 -33.93
C VAL A 100 3.39 -5.92 -35.15
N ARG A 101 2.85 -7.08 -35.54
CA ARG A 101 1.85 -7.21 -36.62
C ARG A 101 0.60 -7.92 -36.10
N LEU A 102 -0.56 -7.53 -36.62
CA LEU A 102 -1.82 -8.19 -36.26
C LEU A 102 -1.84 -9.64 -36.80
N PRO A 103 -2.45 -10.58 -36.07
CA PRO A 103 -2.46 -11.99 -36.41
C PRO A 103 -3.31 -12.27 -37.67
N ALA A 104 -2.91 -13.26 -38.44
CA ALA A 104 -3.64 -13.74 -39.61
C ALA A 104 -4.90 -14.54 -39.24
N SER A 105 -4.98 -15.08 -38.01
CA SER A 105 -6.13 -15.87 -37.55
C SER A 105 -6.31 -15.83 -36.03
N PHE A 106 -7.47 -16.29 -35.55
CA PHE A 106 -7.73 -16.44 -34.11
C PHE A 106 -6.74 -17.40 -33.42
N ASN A 107 -6.33 -18.51 -34.08
CA ASN A 107 -5.40 -19.47 -33.49
C ASN A 107 -3.97 -18.92 -33.42
N ASP A 108 -3.55 -18.16 -34.43
CA ASP A 108 -2.27 -17.43 -34.46
C ASP A 108 -2.19 -16.42 -33.30
N TYR A 109 -3.25 -15.66 -33.03
CA TYR A 109 -3.28 -14.69 -31.93
C TYR A 109 -2.93 -15.25 -30.54
N PHE A 110 -3.20 -16.55 -30.30
CA PHE A 110 -2.94 -17.20 -29.01
C PHE A 110 -1.58 -17.91 -28.91
N ASP A 111 -0.87 -18.11 -30.03
CA ASP A 111 0.45 -18.76 -30.10
C ASP A 111 1.58 -17.77 -29.82
N ALA A 112 2.02 -17.73 -28.56
CA ALA A 112 3.11 -16.85 -28.14
C ALA A 112 4.48 -17.24 -28.73
N SER A 113 4.63 -18.43 -29.30
CA SER A 113 5.89 -18.97 -29.83
C SER A 113 6.15 -18.62 -31.30
N THR A 114 5.10 -18.36 -32.07
CA THR A 114 5.19 -18.00 -33.50
C THR A 114 4.68 -16.59 -33.82
N THR A 115 3.62 -16.11 -33.17
CA THR A 115 2.90 -14.92 -33.65
C THR A 115 3.72 -13.63 -33.59
N LEU A 116 3.61 -12.80 -34.63
CA LEU A 116 4.26 -11.49 -34.68
C LEU A 116 3.47 -10.39 -33.95
N ALA A 117 2.31 -10.73 -33.38
CA ALA A 117 1.58 -9.90 -32.43
C ALA A 117 2.24 -9.89 -31.04
N ASN A 118 3.15 -10.84 -30.75
CA ASN A 118 3.93 -10.90 -29.52
C ASN A 118 5.21 -10.04 -29.64
N PRO A 119 5.41 -9.01 -28.80
CA PRO A 119 6.63 -8.19 -28.79
C PRO A 119 7.93 -9.01 -28.74
N ARG A 120 7.93 -10.13 -27.99
CA ARG A 120 9.09 -11.00 -27.81
C ARG A 120 9.51 -11.78 -29.06
N ASN A 121 8.66 -11.79 -30.10
CA ASN A 121 8.94 -12.42 -31.40
C ASN A 121 9.36 -11.39 -32.47
N VAL A 122 9.27 -10.08 -32.18
CA VAL A 122 9.71 -8.97 -33.04
C VAL A 122 10.88 -8.20 -32.42
N GLY A 123 11.77 -8.92 -31.73
CA GLY A 123 13.01 -8.39 -31.12
C GLY A 123 12.83 -7.67 -29.78
N LYS A 124 11.61 -7.48 -29.28
CA LYS A 124 11.32 -6.75 -28.02
C LYS A 124 11.22 -7.74 -26.85
N GLY A 125 12.35 -8.34 -26.48
CA GLY A 125 12.41 -9.43 -25.48
C GLY A 125 11.85 -9.03 -24.11
N PHE A 126 12.35 -7.93 -23.55
CA PHE A 126 11.84 -7.35 -22.31
C PHE A 126 10.61 -6.47 -22.60
N PHE A 127 9.41 -7.05 -22.51
CA PHE A 127 8.14 -6.33 -22.50
C PHE A 127 7.30 -6.83 -21.33
N VAL A 128 7.02 -5.92 -20.39
CA VAL A 128 6.34 -6.16 -19.10
C VAL A 128 4.95 -5.53 -19.01
N TYR A 129 4.67 -4.59 -19.89
CA TYR A 129 3.39 -3.93 -20.01
C TYR A 129 2.33 -4.86 -20.63
N GLY A 130 1.06 -4.45 -20.54
CA GLY A 130 -0.03 -5.09 -21.26
C GLY A 130 0.11 -4.95 -22.77
N THR A 131 -0.29 -5.98 -23.52
CA THR A 131 -0.33 -5.95 -24.99
C THR A 131 -1.63 -5.37 -25.54
N PHE A 132 -2.69 -5.26 -24.73
CA PHE A 132 -3.96 -4.64 -25.13
C PHE A 132 -3.81 -3.21 -25.71
N PRO A 133 -3.08 -2.25 -25.09
CA PRO A 133 -2.84 -0.93 -25.67
C PRO A 133 -2.13 -0.97 -27.03
N VAL A 134 -1.19 -1.92 -27.17
CA VAL A 134 -0.39 -2.12 -28.38
C VAL A 134 -1.28 -2.68 -29.50
N HIS A 135 -2.03 -3.75 -29.24
CA HIS A 135 -2.92 -4.38 -30.22
C HIS A 135 -4.06 -3.46 -30.63
N LEU A 136 -4.69 -2.75 -29.69
CA LEU A 136 -5.75 -1.79 -29.99
C LEU A 136 -5.23 -0.64 -30.85
N THR A 137 -4.07 -0.09 -30.52
CA THR A 137 -3.47 1.01 -31.30
C THR A 137 -3.03 0.55 -32.68
N ARG A 138 -2.40 -0.63 -32.80
CA ARG A 138 -2.08 -1.26 -34.09
C ARG A 138 -3.33 -1.47 -34.94
N TYR A 139 -4.43 -1.96 -34.36
CA TYR A 139 -5.70 -2.19 -35.04
C TYR A 139 -6.36 -0.89 -35.53
N VAL A 140 -6.44 0.14 -34.69
CA VAL A 140 -7.00 1.44 -35.08
C VAL A 140 -6.12 2.14 -36.12
N ALA A 141 -4.80 2.13 -35.95
CA ALA A 141 -3.86 2.67 -36.93
C ALA A 141 -3.95 1.96 -38.29
N ALA A 142 -4.04 0.63 -38.29
CA ALA A 142 -4.19 -0.15 -39.52
C ALA A 142 -5.54 0.14 -40.21
N THR A 143 -6.65 0.09 -39.48
CA THR A 143 -8.00 0.31 -40.06
C THR A 143 -8.26 1.75 -40.53
N LEU A 144 -7.52 2.73 -40.00
CA LEU A 144 -7.49 4.13 -40.47
C LEU A 144 -6.44 4.41 -41.56
N THR A 145 -5.61 3.42 -41.94
CA THR A 145 -4.66 3.54 -43.05
C THR A 145 -5.28 2.96 -44.34
N PRO A 146 -5.12 3.61 -45.52
CA PRO A 146 -5.52 3.04 -46.80
C PRO A 146 -4.75 1.74 -47.14
N PRO A 147 -5.37 0.72 -47.77
CA PRO A 147 -4.69 -0.53 -48.18
C PRO A 147 -3.44 -0.34 -49.05
N GLU A 148 -3.36 0.78 -49.76
CA GLU A 148 -2.30 1.17 -50.70
C GLU A 148 -1.09 1.77 -49.97
N ALA A 149 -1.30 2.41 -48.82
CA ALA A 149 -0.24 2.98 -47.98
C ALA A 149 0.43 1.95 -47.05
N LEU A 150 -0.19 0.76 -46.90
CA LEU A 150 0.40 -0.39 -46.22
C LEU A 150 1.25 -1.21 -47.20
N PRO A 151 2.51 -1.57 -46.85
CA PRO A 151 3.37 -2.35 -47.73
C PRO A 151 2.77 -3.74 -47.99
N GLU A 152 2.89 -4.25 -49.22
CA GLU A 152 2.27 -5.52 -49.62
C GLU A 152 2.84 -6.73 -48.87
N ARG A 153 4.13 -6.64 -48.55
CA ARG A 153 4.92 -7.62 -47.83
C ARG A 153 5.69 -6.96 -46.69
N LEU A 154 6.09 -7.78 -45.74
CA LEU A 154 6.80 -7.37 -44.53
C LEU A 154 8.03 -8.25 -44.35
N PRO A 155 9.18 -7.72 -43.89
CA PRO A 155 10.32 -8.54 -43.48
C PRO A 155 9.88 -9.57 -42.44
N ASN A 156 10.29 -10.83 -42.62
CA ASN A 156 10.00 -11.89 -41.66
C ASN A 156 11.06 -11.87 -40.54
N PRO A 157 10.70 -11.63 -39.26
CA PRO A 157 11.65 -11.70 -38.14
C PRO A 157 12.27 -13.10 -37.96
N ARG A 158 11.64 -14.12 -38.56
CA ARG A 158 12.06 -15.53 -38.53
C ARG A 158 12.92 -15.92 -39.74
N ALA A 159 13.27 -15.00 -40.64
CA ALA A 159 14.07 -15.26 -41.86
C ALA A 159 15.47 -15.85 -41.60
N SER A 160 15.97 -15.79 -40.36
CA SER A 160 17.20 -16.44 -39.90
C SER A 160 17.04 -17.95 -39.62
N ILE A 161 15.81 -18.45 -39.58
CA ILE A 161 15.49 -19.88 -39.40
C ILE A 161 15.43 -20.55 -40.78
N ALA A 162 16.16 -21.67 -40.93
CA ALA A 162 16.23 -22.39 -42.20
C ALA A 162 14.84 -22.86 -42.68
N GLY A 163 14.41 -22.35 -43.84
CA GLY A 163 13.13 -22.68 -44.47
C GLY A 163 12.02 -21.62 -44.33
N GLU A 164 12.20 -20.63 -43.46
CA GLU A 164 11.30 -19.45 -43.40
C GLU A 164 11.58 -18.49 -44.58
N PRO A 165 10.55 -17.90 -45.22
CA PRO A 165 10.76 -16.93 -46.29
C PRO A 165 11.31 -15.60 -45.72
N PRO A 166 12.08 -14.82 -46.51
CA PRO A 166 12.61 -13.53 -46.05
C PRO A 166 11.53 -12.47 -45.82
N GLU A 167 10.38 -12.63 -46.47
CA GLU A 167 9.21 -11.77 -46.34
C GLU A 167 7.93 -12.58 -46.18
N ILE A 168 6.93 -12.00 -45.52
CA ILE A 168 5.57 -12.55 -45.40
C ILE A 168 4.53 -11.57 -45.97
N PRO A 169 3.34 -12.06 -46.40
CA PRO A 169 2.24 -11.19 -46.82
C PRO A 169 1.75 -10.27 -45.69
N ASN A 170 1.40 -9.03 -46.01
CA ASN A 170 0.83 -8.12 -45.03
C ASN A 170 -0.69 -8.32 -44.86
N TYR A 171 -1.07 -9.20 -43.93
CA TYR A 171 -2.48 -9.47 -43.60
C TYR A 171 -3.26 -8.23 -43.13
N GLU A 172 -2.58 -7.19 -42.62
CA GLU A 172 -3.22 -5.94 -42.21
C GLU A 172 -3.88 -5.19 -43.39
N ARG A 173 -3.52 -5.51 -44.65
CA ARG A 173 -4.19 -4.99 -45.86
C ARG A 173 -5.60 -5.54 -46.05
N ALA A 174 -5.90 -6.74 -45.54
CA ALA A 174 -7.22 -7.36 -45.64
C ALA A 174 -8.23 -6.88 -44.57
N LEU A 175 -7.81 -6.02 -43.63
CA LEU A 175 -8.68 -5.52 -42.57
C LEU A 175 -9.80 -4.60 -43.10
N PRO A 176 -11.02 -4.67 -42.51
CA PRO A 176 -12.10 -3.74 -42.82
C PRO A 176 -11.69 -2.28 -42.59
N ARG A 177 -11.94 -1.42 -43.59
CA ARG A 177 -11.71 0.03 -43.50
C ARG A 177 -12.95 0.74 -42.98
N LEU A 178 -12.75 1.96 -42.47
CA LEU A 178 -13.83 2.87 -42.06
C LEU A 178 -13.72 4.16 -42.89
N PRO A 179 -14.15 4.19 -44.17
CA PRO A 179 -13.81 5.25 -45.13
C PRO A 179 -14.06 6.67 -44.61
N PHE A 180 -15.26 6.94 -44.10
CA PHE A 180 -15.63 8.24 -43.49
C PHE A 180 -14.70 8.70 -42.34
N LEU A 181 -14.08 7.77 -41.60
CA LEU A 181 -13.09 8.10 -40.57
C LEU A 181 -11.67 8.25 -41.15
N ILE A 182 -11.34 7.57 -42.25
CA ILE A 182 -10.11 7.82 -43.01
C ILE A 182 -10.17 9.24 -43.60
N ASP A 183 -11.28 9.61 -44.24
CA ASP A 183 -11.51 10.93 -44.84
C ASP A 183 -11.37 12.09 -43.83
N TRP A 184 -11.60 11.83 -42.53
CA TRP A 184 -11.55 12.85 -41.47
C TRP A 184 -10.30 12.79 -40.59
N LEU A 185 -9.77 11.60 -40.28
CA LEU A 185 -8.63 11.40 -39.38
C LEU A 185 -7.31 11.11 -40.11
N ASN A 186 -7.37 10.75 -41.39
CA ASN A 186 -6.21 10.49 -42.25
C ASN A 186 -6.44 11.00 -43.69
N PRO A 187 -6.83 12.28 -43.89
CA PRO A 187 -7.17 12.82 -45.22
C PRO A 187 -5.99 12.81 -46.21
N GLU A 188 -4.75 12.74 -45.70
CA GLU A 188 -3.53 12.61 -46.51
C GLU A 188 -3.19 11.15 -46.89
N GLY A 189 -3.93 10.16 -46.38
CA GLY A 189 -3.70 8.74 -46.68
C GLY A 189 -2.37 8.18 -46.14
N ARG A 190 -1.81 8.77 -45.09
CA ARG A 190 -0.52 8.36 -44.51
C ARG A 190 -0.58 6.95 -43.91
N ASN A 191 0.57 6.29 -43.81
CA ASN A 191 0.69 5.02 -43.11
C ASN A 191 0.77 5.24 -41.59
N LEU A 192 -0.38 5.30 -40.93
CA LEU A 192 -0.47 5.52 -39.48
C LEU A 192 0.14 4.37 -38.64
N THR A 193 0.57 3.27 -39.27
CA THR A 193 1.25 2.16 -38.61
C THR A 193 2.78 2.28 -38.59
N SER A 194 3.31 3.39 -39.14
CA SER A 194 4.73 3.76 -39.10
C SER A 194 5.21 4.05 -37.66
N TYR A 195 6.52 4.08 -37.44
CA TYR A 195 7.09 4.53 -36.17
C TYR A 195 6.65 5.96 -35.82
N GLY A 196 6.77 6.90 -36.77
CA GLY A 196 6.48 8.33 -36.52
C GLY A 196 5.00 8.65 -36.30
N ASP A 197 4.09 7.95 -36.99
CA ASP A 197 2.66 8.29 -36.96
C ASP A 197 1.89 7.54 -35.86
N VAL A 198 2.27 6.29 -35.52
CA VAL A 198 1.46 5.42 -34.63
C VAL A 198 1.32 5.95 -33.21
N VAL A 199 2.29 6.74 -32.73
CA VAL A 199 2.23 7.39 -31.41
C VAL A 199 1.04 8.34 -31.29
N ASN A 200 0.68 9.05 -32.37
CA ASN A 200 -0.45 9.98 -32.36
C ASN A 200 -1.80 9.25 -32.23
N VAL A 201 -1.94 8.10 -32.89
CA VAL A 201 -3.10 7.21 -32.72
C VAL A 201 -3.17 6.71 -31.27
N GLY A 202 -2.03 6.34 -30.70
CA GLY A 202 -1.90 5.93 -29.30
C GLY A 202 -2.32 7.01 -28.30
N ARG A 203 -1.79 8.24 -28.43
CA ARG A 203 -2.16 9.38 -27.58
C ARG A 203 -3.67 9.67 -27.65
N VAL A 204 -4.26 9.68 -28.84
CA VAL A 204 -5.71 9.87 -29.02
C VAL A 204 -6.53 8.78 -28.32
N LEU A 205 -6.13 7.52 -28.42
CA LEU A 205 -6.81 6.42 -27.70
C LEU A 205 -6.68 6.55 -26.18
N VAL A 206 -5.51 6.91 -25.67
CA VAL A 206 -5.30 7.17 -24.22
C VAL A 206 -6.21 8.29 -23.72
N ALA A 207 -6.31 9.41 -24.44
CA ALA A 207 -7.21 10.52 -24.10
C ALA A 207 -8.69 10.10 -24.09
N LEU A 208 -9.12 9.25 -25.04
CA LEU A 208 -10.47 8.69 -25.08
C LEU A 208 -10.76 7.75 -23.89
N PHE A 209 -9.78 6.96 -23.43
CA PHE A 209 -9.93 6.10 -22.25
C PHE A 209 -9.98 6.89 -20.93
N ASP A 210 -9.29 8.04 -20.80
CA ASP A 210 -9.46 8.92 -19.63
C ASP A 210 -10.82 9.67 -19.67
N LEU A 211 -11.30 10.09 -20.84
CA LEU A 211 -12.67 10.61 -20.98
C LEU A 211 -13.73 9.56 -20.58
N ALA A 212 -13.54 8.31 -20.97
CA ALA A 212 -14.38 7.20 -20.51
C ALA A 212 -14.25 6.96 -18.99
N SER A 213 -13.07 7.18 -18.42
CA SER A 213 -12.83 7.11 -16.96
C SER A 213 -13.61 8.19 -16.20
N ILE A 214 -13.72 9.41 -16.72
CA ILE A 214 -14.59 10.47 -16.14
C ILE A 214 -16.06 10.04 -16.14
N VAL A 215 -16.53 9.39 -17.22
CA VAL A 215 -17.90 8.83 -17.28
C VAL A 215 -18.08 7.73 -16.24
N MET A 216 -17.09 6.87 -16.01
CA MET A 216 -17.15 5.89 -14.92
C MET A 216 -17.18 6.54 -13.54
N VAL A 217 -16.36 7.57 -13.29
CA VAL A 217 -16.39 8.36 -12.04
C VAL A 217 -17.77 8.95 -11.78
N PHE A 218 -18.39 9.56 -12.80
CA PHE A 218 -19.78 10.04 -12.74
C PHE A 218 -20.75 8.91 -12.36
N LEU A 219 -20.71 7.79 -13.08
CA LEU A 219 -21.64 6.67 -12.89
C LEU A 219 -21.52 6.03 -11.49
N ILE A 220 -20.31 5.91 -10.94
CA ILE A 220 -20.08 5.39 -9.59
C ILE A 220 -20.62 6.40 -8.54
N ALA A 221 -20.30 7.68 -8.67
CA ALA A 221 -20.76 8.72 -7.75
C ALA A 221 -22.29 8.84 -7.71
N VAL A 222 -22.96 8.83 -8.87
CA VAL A 222 -24.43 8.83 -8.95
C VAL A 222 -25.04 7.55 -8.36
N ARG A 223 -24.32 6.42 -8.43
CA ARG A 223 -24.79 5.12 -7.93
C ARG A 223 -24.58 4.91 -6.42
N LEU A 224 -23.67 5.66 -5.80
CA LEU A 224 -23.42 5.66 -4.35
C LEU A 224 -24.13 6.80 -3.61
N TYR A 225 -24.35 7.95 -4.26
CA TYR A 225 -24.82 9.18 -3.65
C TYR A 225 -25.96 9.84 -4.44
N ASP A 226 -25.71 10.95 -5.14
CA ASP A 226 -26.70 11.66 -5.94
C ASP A 226 -26.08 12.29 -7.21
N ARG A 227 -26.92 12.93 -8.04
CA ARG A 227 -26.50 13.59 -9.29
C ARG A 227 -25.55 14.78 -9.08
N ARG A 228 -25.60 15.44 -7.93
CA ARG A 228 -24.75 16.60 -7.59
C ARG A 228 -23.33 16.14 -7.27
N VAL A 229 -23.21 15.08 -6.46
CA VAL A 229 -21.93 14.38 -6.21
C VAL A 229 -21.38 13.82 -7.53
N GLY A 230 -22.26 13.25 -8.38
CA GLY A 230 -21.91 12.79 -9.73
C GLY A 230 -21.24 13.86 -10.60
N LEU A 231 -21.91 14.99 -10.80
CA LEU A 231 -21.40 16.08 -11.63
C LEU A 231 -20.14 16.73 -11.03
N LEU A 232 -20.06 16.88 -9.70
CA LEU A 232 -18.86 17.43 -9.05
C LEU A 232 -17.66 16.48 -9.18
N ALA A 233 -17.85 15.17 -9.02
CA ALA A 233 -16.79 14.19 -9.20
C ALA A 233 -16.31 14.13 -10.65
N ALA A 234 -17.22 14.21 -11.62
CA ALA A 234 -16.88 14.32 -13.03
C ALA A 234 -16.06 15.59 -13.34
N LEU A 235 -16.49 16.74 -12.82
CA LEU A 235 -15.78 18.02 -12.99
C LEU A 235 -14.38 18.00 -12.35
N LEU A 236 -14.25 17.51 -11.12
CA LEU A 236 -12.95 17.46 -10.44
C LEU A 236 -12.01 16.41 -11.08
N SER A 237 -12.56 15.32 -11.64
CA SER A 237 -11.79 14.35 -12.45
C SER A 237 -11.37 14.89 -13.82
N ALA A 238 -12.20 15.74 -14.45
CA ALA A 238 -11.84 16.45 -15.68
C ALA A 238 -10.65 17.40 -15.49
N LEU A 239 -10.48 17.92 -14.27
CA LEU A 239 -9.47 18.91 -13.88
C LEU A 239 -8.27 18.31 -13.11
N ALA A 240 -8.22 16.98 -12.91
CA ALA A 240 -7.10 16.33 -12.24
C ALA A 240 -5.86 16.33 -13.15
N VAL A 241 -4.84 17.10 -12.78
CA VAL A 241 -3.64 17.33 -13.60
C VAL A 241 -2.92 16.03 -13.98
N MET A 242 -2.82 15.06 -13.07
CA MET A 242 -2.18 13.78 -13.40
C MET A 242 -2.88 13.02 -14.54
N SER A 243 -4.22 12.99 -14.55
CA SER A 243 -5.01 12.39 -15.65
C SER A 243 -4.86 13.18 -16.95
N ILE A 244 -4.77 14.52 -16.86
CA ILE A 244 -4.52 15.38 -18.01
C ILE A 244 -3.14 15.09 -18.61
N GLN A 245 -2.08 15.09 -17.79
CA GLN A 245 -0.71 14.80 -18.23
C GLN A 245 -0.60 13.41 -18.86
N GLN A 246 -1.05 12.36 -18.16
CA GLN A 246 -1.01 10.99 -18.70
C GLN A 246 -1.92 10.81 -19.93
N SER A 247 -2.81 11.76 -20.25
CA SER A 247 -3.57 11.75 -21.52
C SER A 247 -2.77 12.21 -22.75
N HIS A 248 -1.62 12.87 -22.56
CA HIS A 248 -0.74 13.34 -23.64
C HIS A 248 0.35 12.32 -24.02
N PHE A 249 0.43 11.19 -23.32
CA PHE A 249 1.46 10.17 -23.47
C PHE A 249 0.84 8.81 -23.85
N TYR A 250 1.36 8.14 -24.88
CA TYR A 250 0.93 6.79 -25.25
C TYR A 250 1.55 5.72 -24.33
N VAL A 251 0.90 5.48 -23.19
CA VAL A 251 1.32 4.55 -22.11
C VAL A 251 0.13 3.87 -21.41
N ASP A 252 0.36 2.83 -20.59
CA ASP A 252 -0.71 2.04 -19.95
C ASP A 252 -1.63 2.73 -18.90
N PRO A 253 -1.19 3.73 -18.08
CA PRO A 253 -1.92 4.13 -16.87
C PRO A 253 -3.39 4.49 -17.05
N ASN A 254 -3.79 5.15 -18.15
CA ASN A 254 -5.19 5.52 -18.37
C ASN A 254 -6.05 4.34 -18.85
N PHE A 255 -5.51 3.41 -19.65
CA PHE A 255 -6.19 2.17 -19.98
C PHE A 255 -6.41 1.32 -18.71
N SER A 256 -5.35 1.14 -17.92
CA SER A 256 -5.36 0.50 -16.61
C SER A 256 -6.41 1.12 -15.67
N THR A 257 -6.49 2.45 -15.62
CA THR A 257 -7.43 3.20 -14.76
C THR A 257 -8.87 3.08 -15.21
N PHE A 258 -9.15 3.09 -16.53
CA PHE A 258 -10.49 2.87 -17.06
C PHE A 258 -11.05 1.50 -16.65
N PHE A 259 -10.29 0.42 -16.87
CA PHE A 259 -10.74 -0.93 -16.51
C PHE A 259 -10.87 -1.10 -15.00
N ALA A 260 -10.01 -0.45 -14.20
CA ALA A 260 -10.19 -0.40 -12.74
C ALA A 260 -11.50 0.30 -12.35
N LEU A 261 -11.83 1.46 -12.92
CA LEU A 261 -13.09 2.16 -12.63
C LEU A 261 -14.32 1.38 -13.12
N PHE A 262 -14.21 0.67 -14.25
CA PHE A 262 -15.24 -0.26 -14.72
C PHE A 262 -15.46 -1.42 -13.73
N ALA A 263 -14.38 -2.05 -13.24
CA ALA A 263 -14.44 -3.08 -12.20
C ALA A 263 -15.06 -2.55 -10.90
N LEU A 264 -14.67 -1.35 -10.44
CA LEU A 264 -15.21 -0.72 -9.23
C LEU A 264 -16.71 -0.43 -9.34
N TYR A 265 -17.19 0.04 -10.50
CA TYR A 265 -18.62 0.24 -10.73
C TYR A 265 -19.41 -1.07 -10.59
N TRP A 266 -18.92 -2.16 -11.18
CA TRP A 266 -19.59 -3.46 -11.07
C TRP A 266 -19.42 -4.09 -9.68
N ALA A 267 -18.30 -3.87 -8.98
CA ALA A 267 -18.14 -4.25 -7.58
C ALA A 267 -19.12 -3.50 -6.66
N VAL A 268 -19.36 -2.21 -6.87
CA VAL A 268 -20.42 -1.45 -6.17
C VAL A 268 -21.81 -2.03 -6.47
N ARG A 269 -22.07 -2.47 -7.71
CA ARG A 269 -23.33 -3.12 -8.07
C ARG A 269 -23.49 -4.50 -7.41
N VAL A 270 -22.43 -5.31 -7.35
CA VAL A 270 -22.38 -6.58 -6.61
C VAL A 270 -22.67 -6.33 -5.12
N ALA A 271 -21.96 -5.39 -4.50
CA ALA A 271 -22.10 -5.03 -3.08
C ALA A 271 -23.51 -4.56 -2.69
N GLN A 272 -24.29 -4.06 -3.65
CA GLN A 272 -25.68 -3.67 -3.50
C GLN A 272 -26.69 -4.82 -3.74
N GLY A 273 -26.22 -6.06 -3.90
CA GLY A 273 -27.05 -7.26 -4.05
C GLY A 273 -27.59 -7.52 -5.47
N ALA A 274 -26.93 -7.01 -6.51
CA ALA A 274 -27.37 -7.19 -7.90
C ALA A 274 -27.22 -8.64 -8.41
N GLY A 275 -27.76 -8.91 -9.60
CA GLY A 275 -27.76 -10.23 -10.24
C GLY A 275 -26.39 -10.70 -10.73
N TRP A 276 -26.30 -12.00 -11.06
CA TRP A 276 -25.08 -12.71 -11.45
C TRP A 276 -24.26 -12.03 -12.56
N TYR A 277 -24.93 -11.37 -13.51
CA TYR A 277 -24.28 -10.62 -14.60
C TYR A 277 -23.31 -9.53 -14.09
N THR A 278 -23.52 -9.00 -12.88
CA THR A 278 -22.62 -8.01 -12.29
C THR A 278 -21.29 -8.59 -11.82
N TYR A 279 -21.26 -9.87 -11.44
CA TYR A 279 -20.02 -10.60 -11.16
C TYR A 279 -19.22 -10.87 -12.44
N VAL A 280 -19.91 -11.20 -13.53
CA VAL A 280 -19.30 -11.39 -14.86
C VAL A 280 -18.68 -10.08 -15.37
N LEU A 281 -19.41 -8.97 -15.31
CA LEU A 281 -18.91 -7.66 -15.75
C LEU A 281 -17.80 -7.12 -14.82
N MET A 282 -17.84 -7.42 -13.52
CA MET A 282 -16.73 -7.18 -12.60
C MET A 282 -15.48 -7.99 -13.00
N GLY A 283 -15.63 -9.27 -13.35
CA GLY A 283 -14.55 -10.12 -13.83
C GLY A 283 -13.92 -9.61 -15.13
N ILE A 284 -14.75 -9.16 -16.09
CA ILE A 284 -14.28 -8.51 -17.33
C ILE A 284 -13.46 -7.25 -17.01
N GLY A 285 -13.92 -6.44 -16.05
CA GLY A 285 -13.16 -5.27 -15.59
C GLY A 285 -11.79 -5.62 -14.99
N ILE A 286 -11.74 -6.59 -14.08
CA ILE A 286 -10.49 -7.00 -13.42
C ILE A 286 -9.54 -7.65 -14.43
N GLY A 287 -10.03 -8.52 -15.32
CA GLY A 287 -9.20 -9.16 -16.35
C GLY A 287 -8.68 -8.18 -17.39
N GLY A 288 -9.49 -7.18 -17.78
CA GLY A 288 -9.06 -6.05 -18.60
C GLY A 288 -7.98 -5.22 -17.92
N ALA A 289 -8.14 -4.91 -16.62
CA ALA A 289 -7.14 -4.17 -15.85
C ALA A 289 -5.82 -4.96 -15.74
N MET A 290 -5.88 -6.25 -15.40
CA MET A 290 -4.72 -7.16 -15.39
C MET A 290 -4.00 -7.23 -16.74
N GLY A 291 -4.75 -7.22 -17.84
CA GLY A 291 -4.19 -7.29 -19.20
C GLY A 291 -3.52 -6.00 -19.68
N ASN A 292 -3.71 -4.88 -18.96
CA ASN A 292 -2.92 -3.65 -19.12
C ASN A 292 -1.74 -3.63 -18.14
N ARG A 293 -1.97 -4.07 -16.89
CA ARG A 293 -0.97 -4.09 -15.82
C ARG A 293 -1.28 -5.21 -14.81
N ILE A 294 -0.43 -6.24 -14.78
CA ILE A 294 -0.66 -7.49 -14.02
C ILE A 294 -0.97 -7.28 -12.52
N THR A 295 -0.40 -6.24 -11.91
CA THR A 295 -0.59 -5.93 -10.48
C THR A 295 -2.03 -5.56 -10.12
N LEU A 296 -2.86 -5.18 -11.10
CA LEU A 296 -4.29 -4.94 -10.89
C LEU A 296 -5.10 -6.23 -10.65
N ALA A 297 -4.46 -7.41 -10.68
CA ALA A 297 -5.00 -8.64 -10.08
C ALA A 297 -5.39 -8.44 -8.59
N ALA A 298 -4.73 -7.52 -7.90
CA ALA A 298 -5.05 -7.09 -6.54
C ALA A 298 -6.50 -6.59 -6.38
N MET A 299 -7.17 -6.17 -7.45
CA MET A 299 -8.59 -5.84 -7.45
C MET A 299 -9.52 -7.01 -7.10
N GLY A 300 -9.04 -8.26 -7.18
CA GLY A 300 -9.76 -9.43 -6.67
C GLY A 300 -10.18 -9.31 -5.20
N ALA A 301 -9.38 -8.61 -4.38
CA ALA A 301 -9.73 -8.30 -2.99
C ALA A 301 -10.98 -7.41 -2.89
N VAL A 302 -11.18 -6.47 -3.82
CA VAL A 302 -12.38 -5.63 -3.90
C VAL A 302 -13.61 -6.47 -4.26
N GLY A 303 -13.44 -7.47 -5.14
CA GLY A 303 -14.48 -8.44 -5.48
C GLY A 303 -14.91 -9.29 -4.27
N ILE A 304 -13.96 -9.70 -3.42
CA ILE A 304 -14.25 -10.41 -2.15
C ILE A 304 -15.07 -9.50 -1.22
N VAL A 305 -14.64 -8.25 -0.99
CA VAL A 305 -15.35 -7.28 -0.13
C VAL A 305 -16.76 -7.02 -0.65
N ALA A 306 -16.93 -6.86 -1.96
CA ALA A 306 -18.24 -6.70 -2.59
C ALA A 306 -19.14 -7.94 -2.40
N ALA A 307 -18.62 -9.15 -2.56
CA ALA A 307 -19.36 -10.39 -2.36
C ALA A 307 -19.77 -10.62 -0.88
N VAL A 308 -18.89 -10.28 0.07
CA VAL A 308 -19.22 -10.29 1.50
C VAL A 308 -20.32 -9.26 1.83
N GLN A 309 -20.24 -8.05 1.27
CA GLN A 309 -21.29 -7.05 1.47
C GLN A 309 -22.62 -7.47 0.83
N ALA A 310 -22.61 -8.08 -0.35
CA ALA A 310 -23.81 -8.62 -1.00
C ALA A 310 -24.54 -9.63 -0.10
N ALA A 311 -23.78 -10.49 0.61
CA ALA A 311 -24.34 -11.45 1.55
C ALA A 311 -25.01 -10.77 2.77
N LEU A 312 -24.43 -9.67 3.27
CA LEU A 312 -25.00 -8.85 4.35
C LEU A 312 -26.24 -8.06 3.90
N VAL A 313 -26.26 -7.54 2.67
CA VAL A 313 -27.43 -6.85 2.08
C VAL A 313 -28.62 -7.80 1.99
N TRP A 314 -28.41 -9.01 1.45
CA TRP A 314 -29.47 -10.03 1.41
C TRP A 314 -30.01 -10.38 2.80
N ARG A 315 -29.14 -10.55 3.81
CA ARG A 315 -29.58 -10.77 5.20
C ARG A 315 -30.47 -9.64 5.70
N SER A 316 -30.15 -8.37 5.42
CA SER A 316 -31.00 -7.24 5.83
C SER A 316 -32.37 -7.25 5.13
N GLN A 317 -32.42 -7.63 3.85
CA GLN A 317 -33.67 -7.71 3.08
C GLN A 317 -34.61 -8.82 3.60
N VAL A 318 -34.07 -10.00 3.92
CA VAL A 318 -34.86 -11.12 4.48
C VAL A 318 -35.43 -10.74 5.85
N LEU A 319 -34.64 -10.09 6.72
CA LEU A 319 -35.10 -9.64 8.03
C LEU A 319 -36.17 -8.53 7.94
N GLU A 320 -36.09 -7.66 6.94
CA GLU A 320 -37.14 -6.66 6.66
C GLU A 320 -38.43 -7.33 6.13
N GLN A 321 -38.32 -8.33 5.25
CA GLN A 321 -39.49 -9.08 4.76
C GLN A 321 -40.20 -9.86 5.87
N GLN A 322 -39.46 -10.55 6.75
CA GLN A 322 -40.03 -11.25 7.92
C GLN A 322 -40.76 -10.28 8.86
N LYS A 323 -40.15 -9.10 9.16
CA LYS A 323 -40.80 -8.06 9.97
C LYS A 323 -42.07 -7.48 9.33
N GLN A 324 -42.19 -7.48 8.01
CA GLN A 324 -43.36 -6.96 7.29
C GLN A 324 -44.52 -7.95 7.18
N HIS A 325 -44.24 -9.26 7.12
CA HIS A 325 -45.28 -10.27 6.92
C HIS A 325 -45.90 -10.80 8.22
N GLY A 326 -45.32 -10.48 9.38
CA GLY A 326 -45.89 -10.83 10.69
C GLY A 326 -45.92 -12.33 11.03
N THR A 327 -45.43 -13.18 10.13
CA THR A 327 -45.31 -14.62 10.31
C THR A 327 -44.29 -14.95 11.40
N GLU A 328 -44.72 -15.70 12.42
CA GLU A 328 -43.80 -16.50 13.22
C GLU A 328 -42.97 -17.42 12.30
N PRO A 329 -41.72 -17.77 12.67
CA PRO A 329 -40.82 -18.50 11.79
C PRO A 329 -41.36 -19.90 11.47
N ASP A 330 -41.84 -20.07 10.23
CA ASP A 330 -42.41 -21.29 9.67
C ASP A 330 -41.66 -22.55 10.14
N GLU A 331 -42.37 -23.46 10.79
CA GLU A 331 -41.81 -24.50 11.67
C GLU A 331 -40.85 -25.44 10.90
N GLN A 332 -41.08 -25.63 9.60
CA GLN A 332 -40.21 -26.43 8.72
C GLN A 332 -38.87 -25.75 8.41
N VAL A 333 -38.81 -24.41 8.42
CA VAL A 333 -37.58 -23.61 8.27
C VAL A 333 -36.94 -23.34 9.64
N GLY A 334 -37.77 -23.12 10.67
CA GLY A 334 -37.38 -22.91 12.06
C GLY A 334 -36.38 -23.95 12.54
N ARG A 335 -36.62 -25.24 12.23
CA ARG A 335 -35.84 -26.39 12.73
C ARG A 335 -34.37 -26.43 12.30
N PHE A 336 -33.99 -25.78 11.19
CA PHE A 336 -32.57 -25.59 10.80
C PHE A 336 -31.99 -24.25 11.26
N SER A 337 -32.84 -23.24 11.47
CA SER A 337 -32.40 -21.89 11.88
C SER A 337 -32.18 -21.71 13.39
N LEU A 338 -32.83 -22.52 14.23
CA LEU A 338 -32.74 -22.40 15.70
C LEU A 338 -31.37 -22.79 16.30
N ILE A 339 -30.57 -23.56 15.57
CA ILE A 339 -29.36 -24.24 16.10
C ILE A 339 -28.08 -23.41 15.87
N LEU A 340 -28.12 -22.39 15.00
CA LEU A 340 -26.93 -21.69 14.52
C LEU A 340 -27.07 -20.16 14.72
N PRO A 341 -26.08 -19.48 15.34
CA PRO A 341 -26.19 -18.05 15.67
C PRO A 341 -26.26 -17.17 14.41
N HIS A 342 -26.84 -15.97 14.53
CA HIS A 342 -27.19 -15.09 13.40
C HIS A 342 -26.05 -14.70 12.44
N SER A 343 -24.78 -14.91 12.82
CA SER A 343 -23.62 -14.82 11.93
C SER A 343 -23.66 -15.88 10.82
N VAL A 344 -24.08 -17.11 11.14
CA VAL A 344 -24.04 -18.28 10.24
C VAL A 344 -24.98 -18.14 9.05
N SER A 345 -26.10 -17.44 9.18
CA SER A 345 -27.01 -17.16 8.04
C SER A 345 -26.32 -16.34 6.93
N ALA A 346 -25.55 -15.31 7.31
CA ALA A 346 -24.78 -14.51 6.35
C ALA A 346 -23.61 -15.31 5.75
N VAL A 347 -22.94 -16.14 6.56
CA VAL A 347 -21.87 -17.04 6.11
C VAL A 347 -22.38 -18.10 5.13
N ASN A 348 -23.55 -18.71 5.39
CA ASN A 348 -24.18 -19.64 4.46
C ASN A 348 -24.56 -18.94 3.14
N ASN A 349 -25.21 -17.77 3.17
CA ASN A 349 -25.52 -17.04 1.93
C ASN A 349 -24.26 -16.52 1.21
N PHE A 350 -23.14 -16.32 1.92
CA PHE A 350 -21.85 -16.16 1.26
C PHE A 350 -21.48 -17.45 0.51
N PHE A 351 -21.33 -18.59 1.20
CA PHE A 351 -20.86 -19.83 0.57
C PHE A 351 -21.79 -20.45 -0.49
N TYR A 352 -23.12 -20.37 -0.33
CA TYR A 352 -24.07 -20.96 -1.28
C TYR A 352 -24.46 -20.07 -2.46
N ARG A 353 -24.32 -18.74 -2.34
CA ARG A 353 -24.74 -17.79 -3.39
C ARG A 353 -23.64 -16.84 -3.84
N SER A 354 -22.95 -16.21 -2.90
CA SER A 354 -22.00 -15.13 -3.23
C SER A 354 -20.63 -15.67 -3.67
N PHE A 355 -20.21 -16.80 -3.12
CA PHE A 355 -18.94 -17.48 -3.40
C PHE A 355 -18.93 -18.17 -4.79
N PRO A 356 -19.95 -18.94 -5.23
CA PRO A 356 -19.96 -19.49 -6.59
C PRO A 356 -19.97 -18.40 -7.67
N LEU A 357 -20.66 -17.28 -7.41
CA LEU A 357 -20.65 -16.11 -8.29
C LEU A 357 -19.29 -15.38 -8.27
N LEU A 358 -18.58 -15.37 -7.15
CA LEU A 358 -17.21 -14.85 -7.05
C LEU A 358 -16.20 -15.77 -7.76
N CYS A 359 -16.37 -17.10 -7.69
CA CYS A 359 -15.61 -18.05 -8.50
C CYS A 359 -15.87 -17.85 -10.00
N LEU A 360 -17.13 -17.61 -10.40
CA LEU A 360 -17.47 -17.23 -11.77
C LEU A 360 -16.80 -15.90 -12.18
N ALA A 361 -16.78 -14.88 -11.30
CA ALA A 361 -16.04 -13.65 -11.56
C ALA A 361 -14.54 -13.92 -11.77
N GLY A 362 -13.91 -14.73 -10.91
CA GLY A 362 -12.50 -15.12 -11.04
C GLY A 362 -12.19 -15.90 -12.32
N PHE A 363 -13.07 -16.82 -12.72
CA PHE A 363 -12.96 -17.53 -13.99
C PHE A 363 -13.07 -16.58 -15.19
N VAL A 364 -14.03 -15.65 -15.16
CA VAL A 364 -14.19 -14.62 -16.20
C VAL A 364 -13.01 -13.64 -16.22
N THR A 365 -12.42 -13.30 -15.07
CA THR A 365 -11.16 -12.54 -14.98
C THR A 365 -10.05 -13.25 -15.74
N LEU A 366 -9.86 -14.55 -15.52
CA LEU A 366 -8.82 -15.35 -16.19
C LEU A 366 -9.09 -15.49 -17.69
N LEU A 367 -10.33 -15.73 -18.10
CA LEU A 367 -10.71 -15.77 -19.53
C LEU A 367 -10.45 -14.42 -20.21
N THR A 368 -10.84 -13.32 -19.57
CA THR A 368 -10.63 -11.97 -20.12
C THR A 368 -9.13 -11.68 -20.22
N PHE A 369 -8.36 -11.96 -19.16
CA PHE A 369 -6.91 -11.82 -19.16
C PHE A 369 -6.23 -12.66 -20.25
N ARG A 370 -6.65 -13.91 -20.49
CA ARG A 370 -6.14 -14.74 -21.61
C ARG A 370 -6.43 -14.10 -22.97
N VAL A 371 -7.54 -13.39 -23.15
CA VAL A 371 -7.88 -12.67 -24.39
C VAL A 371 -7.07 -11.36 -24.55
N VAL A 372 -6.90 -10.57 -23.49
CA VAL A 372 -6.23 -9.24 -23.58
C VAL A 372 -4.73 -9.26 -23.31
N GLN A 373 -4.19 -10.37 -22.80
CA GLN A 373 -2.75 -10.62 -22.61
C GLN A 373 -2.43 -12.10 -22.93
N PRO A 374 -2.63 -12.55 -24.19
CA PRO A 374 -2.42 -13.94 -24.58
C PRO A 374 -1.00 -14.45 -24.29
N TYR A 375 0.02 -13.59 -24.46
CA TYR A 375 1.44 -13.95 -24.32
C TYR A 375 1.96 -13.98 -22.87
N ALA A 376 1.06 -14.06 -21.90
CA ALA A 376 1.37 -14.62 -20.58
C ALA A 376 1.45 -16.17 -20.61
N PHE A 377 0.93 -16.80 -21.67
CA PHE A 377 0.81 -18.26 -21.83
C PHE A 377 1.39 -18.72 -23.18
N ILE A 378 1.82 -19.97 -23.29
CA ILE A 378 2.46 -20.53 -24.51
C ILE A 378 1.43 -20.64 -25.66
N GLY A 379 0.36 -21.39 -25.43
CA GLY A 379 -0.91 -21.16 -26.12
C GLY A 379 -1.11 -21.78 -27.51
N SER A 380 -0.49 -22.92 -27.84
CA SER A 380 -0.35 -23.35 -29.24
C SER A 380 -0.40 -24.88 -29.47
N GLN A 381 -0.29 -25.27 -30.74
CA GLN A 381 -0.51 -26.61 -31.33
C GLN A 381 0.46 -27.69 -30.78
N ASP A 382 0.30 -28.98 -31.14
CA ASP A 382 1.12 -30.07 -30.59
C ASP A 382 2.64 -29.86 -30.75
N ALA A 383 3.05 -29.25 -31.87
CA ALA A 383 4.44 -28.90 -32.19
C ALA A 383 5.06 -27.81 -31.28
N SER A 384 4.28 -27.20 -30.38
CA SER A 384 4.75 -26.14 -29.47
C SER A 384 5.97 -26.53 -28.65
N PRO A 385 6.84 -25.57 -28.26
CA PRO A 385 7.91 -25.82 -27.31
C PRO A 385 7.43 -26.44 -25.99
N GLY A 386 8.30 -27.28 -25.39
CA GLY A 386 8.17 -27.71 -24.01
C GLY A 386 8.50 -26.58 -23.04
N VAL A 387 8.07 -26.71 -21.78
CA VAL A 387 8.48 -25.80 -20.69
C VAL A 387 9.84 -26.28 -20.16
N PRO A 388 10.92 -25.48 -20.22
CA PRO A 388 12.21 -25.90 -19.68
C PRO A 388 12.17 -26.15 -18.16
N GLY A 389 13.00 -27.09 -17.69
CA GLY A 389 13.22 -27.33 -16.25
C GLY A 389 12.06 -27.96 -15.48
N HIS A 390 11.00 -28.43 -16.14
CA HIS A 390 9.83 -29.05 -15.49
C HIS A 390 9.42 -30.37 -16.15
N GLU A 391 10.20 -31.43 -15.89
CA GLU A 391 9.83 -32.81 -16.26
C GLU A 391 8.74 -33.41 -15.33
N ALA A 392 8.31 -32.65 -14.33
CA ALA A 392 7.27 -33.04 -13.38
C ALA A 392 5.84 -32.96 -13.97
N GLU A 393 5.31 -34.15 -14.23
CA GLU A 393 3.91 -34.57 -14.11
C GLU A 393 2.87 -34.25 -15.20
N THR A 394 2.06 -35.28 -15.43
CA THR A 394 1.05 -35.55 -16.47
C THR A 394 0.00 -34.47 -16.72
N LEU A 395 -0.19 -33.52 -15.79
CA LEU A 395 -1.16 -32.43 -15.95
C LEU A 395 -0.64 -31.32 -16.89
N LYS A 396 0.68 -31.16 -17.01
CA LYS A 396 1.29 -30.14 -17.88
C LYS A 396 1.42 -30.59 -19.34
N SER A 397 1.31 -31.89 -19.62
CA SER A 397 1.28 -32.43 -20.98
C SER A 397 -0.14 -32.42 -21.58
N SER A 398 -1.19 -32.64 -20.77
CA SER A 398 -2.58 -32.71 -21.26
C SER A 398 -3.16 -31.38 -21.74
N LEU A 399 -2.55 -30.23 -21.39
CA LEU A 399 -2.94 -28.90 -21.87
C LEU A 399 -2.17 -28.42 -23.11
N ARG A 400 -1.12 -29.14 -23.53
CA ARG A 400 -0.39 -28.86 -24.78
C ARG A 400 -1.32 -29.08 -25.97
N GLY A 401 -1.20 -28.26 -27.02
CA GLY A 401 -2.03 -28.38 -28.22
C GLY A 401 -3.35 -27.60 -28.18
N LEU A 402 -3.87 -27.28 -26.99
CA LEU A 402 -5.25 -26.79 -26.82
C LEU A 402 -5.48 -25.29 -27.14
N GLY A 403 -4.51 -24.62 -27.77
CA GLY A 403 -4.63 -23.24 -28.27
C GLY A 403 -5.09 -22.26 -27.18
N PHE A 404 -6.30 -21.72 -27.31
CA PHE A 404 -6.90 -20.82 -26.31
C PHE A 404 -6.85 -21.40 -24.88
N PHE A 405 -7.14 -22.69 -24.70
CA PHE A 405 -7.19 -23.36 -23.40
C PHE A 405 -5.83 -23.85 -22.88
N ASP A 406 -4.76 -23.74 -23.68
CA ASP A 406 -3.39 -23.97 -23.20
C ASP A 406 -2.95 -22.79 -22.32
N ILE A 407 -3.21 -22.91 -21.01
CA ILE A 407 -2.89 -21.94 -19.97
C ILE A 407 -1.52 -22.18 -19.30
N ARG A 408 -0.60 -22.89 -19.96
CA ARG A 408 0.78 -23.06 -19.47
C ARG A 408 1.53 -21.71 -19.57
N PRO A 409 2.10 -21.18 -18.46
CA PRO A 409 2.80 -19.89 -18.49
C PRO A 409 3.96 -19.84 -19.49
N GLU A 410 4.14 -18.69 -20.14
CA GLU A 410 5.20 -18.48 -21.12
C GLU A 410 6.53 -18.13 -20.42
N PRO A 411 7.64 -18.85 -20.66
CA PRO A 411 8.86 -18.66 -19.87
C PRO A 411 9.49 -17.27 -19.97
N ARG A 412 9.43 -16.61 -21.14
CA ARG A 412 9.96 -15.24 -21.30
C ARG A 412 9.06 -14.22 -20.60
N PHE A 413 7.74 -14.44 -20.54
CA PHE A 413 6.86 -13.65 -19.67
C PHE A 413 7.25 -13.79 -18.20
N LEU A 414 7.47 -15.01 -17.70
CA LEU A 414 7.86 -15.21 -16.29
C LEU A 414 9.19 -14.53 -15.95
N GLY A 415 10.21 -14.66 -16.82
CA GLY A 415 11.50 -13.96 -16.64
C GLY A 415 11.34 -12.43 -16.61
N ASN A 416 10.54 -11.87 -17.53
CA ASN A 416 10.22 -10.44 -17.53
C ASN A 416 9.48 -10.00 -16.24
N MET A 417 8.62 -10.86 -15.68
CA MET A 417 7.90 -10.59 -14.42
C MET A 417 8.82 -10.65 -13.19
N GLU A 418 9.75 -11.60 -13.14
CA GLU A 418 10.78 -11.69 -12.10
C GLU A 418 11.70 -10.46 -12.12
N GLU A 419 12.13 -10.04 -13.32
CA GLU A 419 12.96 -8.87 -13.52
C GLU A 419 12.29 -7.57 -13.08
N VAL A 420 11.06 -7.29 -13.52
CA VAL A 420 10.35 -6.08 -13.10
C VAL A 420 9.96 -6.11 -11.62
N SER A 421 9.73 -7.28 -11.04
CA SER A 421 9.54 -7.42 -9.58
C SER A 421 10.79 -6.93 -8.84
N GLY A 422 11.98 -7.41 -9.23
CA GLY A 422 13.25 -6.98 -8.63
C GLY A 422 13.56 -5.49 -8.82
N LEU A 423 13.14 -4.89 -9.93
CA LEU A 423 13.28 -3.45 -10.18
C LEU A 423 12.31 -2.61 -9.33
N VAL A 424 11.10 -3.10 -9.06
CA VAL A 424 10.06 -2.40 -8.26
C VAL A 424 10.30 -2.55 -6.75
N SER A 425 10.92 -3.65 -6.30
CA SER A 425 11.33 -3.91 -4.92
C SER A 425 12.65 -3.24 -4.51
N GLY A 426 13.44 -2.77 -5.50
CA GLY A 426 14.79 -2.25 -5.30
C GLY A 426 15.86 -3.34 -5.07
N GLU A 427 15.51 -4.63 -5.22
CA GLU A 427 16.45 -5.75 -5.14
C GLU A 427 17.44 -5.75 -6.33
N ARG A 428 16.99 -5.27 -7.50
CA ARG A 428 17.85 -4.97 -8.65
C ARG A 428 18.19 -3.48 -8.64
N ASP A 429 19.48 -3.18 -8.50
CA ASP A 429 20.02 -1.82 -8.63
C ASP A 429 19.90 -1.32 -10.08
N PHE A 430 19.37 -0.11 -10.26
CA PHE A 430 19.01 0.44 -11.57
C PHE A 430 18.91 1.97 -11.49
N TYR A 431 19.54 2.70 -12.43
CA TYR A 431 19.77 4.14 -12.25
C TYR A 431 18.50 4.99 -11.99
N PRO A 432 17.38 4.81 -12.72
CA PRO A 432 16.13 5.51 -12.40
C PRO A 432 15.57 5.24 -11.00
N SER A 433 15.87 4.10 -10.35
CA SER A 433 15.35 3.81 -9.00
C SER A 433 16.11 4.52 -7.88
N GLN A 434 17.31 5.04 -8.16
CA GLN A 434 18.12 5.81 -7.21
C GLN A 434 17.41 7.08 -6.69
N GLN A 435 16.43 7.61 -7.42
CA GLN A 435 15.65 8.78 -7.00
C GLN A 435 14.81 8.53 -5.73
N TRP A 436 14.45 7.27 -5.44
CA TRP A 436 13.61 6.90 -4.29
C TRP A 436 14.44 6.45 -3.06
N VAL A 437 15.78 6.40 -3.16
CA VAL A 437 16.66 6.16 -2.00
C VAL A 437 16.43 7.23 -0.94
N GLY A 438 16.18 6.80 0.30
CA GLY A 438 15.91 7.69 1.44
C GLY A 438 14.56 8.42 1.38
N GLN A 439 13.70 8.15 0.39
CA GLN A 439 12.38 8.77 0.34
C GLN A 439 11.41 8.08 1.32
N PRO A 440 10.65 8.83 2.13
CA PRO A 440 9.80 8.24 3.15
C PRO A 440 8.57 7.55 2.52
N SER A 441 8.50 6.22 2.67
CA SER A 441 7.35 5.39 2.26
C SER A 441 6.02 6.00 2.71
N TYR A 442 4.99 5.84 1.88
CA TYR A 442 3.67 6.49 1.97
C TYR A 442 3.70 8.02 1.86
N ILE A 443 4.59 8.72 2.57
CA ILE A 443 4.63 10.19 2.62
C ILE A 443 5.04 10.77 1.26
N TYR A 444 6.10 10.26 0.64
CA TYR A 444 6.56 10.71 -0.68
C TYR A 444 5.46 10.61 -1.76
N PRO A 445 4.80 9.46 -2.01
CA PRO A 445 3.73 9.39 -2.99
C PRO A 445 2.49 10.20 -2.57
N TRP A 446 2.17 10.29 -1.27
CA TRP A 446 1.04 11.08 -0.78
C TRP A 446 1.20 12.58 -1.08
N VAL A 447 2.37 13.16 -0.74
CA VAL A 447 2.70 14.57 -1.01
C VAL A 447 2.64 14.85 -2.51
N ASN A 448 3.20 13.97 -3.33
CA ASN A 448 3.20 14.11 -4.79
C ASN A 448 1.79 14.07 -5.40
N MET A 449 0.95 13.11 -4.99
CA MET A 449 -0.47 13.07 -5.38
C MET A 449 -1.22 14.34 -4.95
N MET A 450 -0.98 14.82 -3.72
CA MET A 450 -1.72 15.93 -3.12
C MET A 450 -1.35 17.29 -3.73
N LEU A 451 -0.06 17.58 -3.88
CA LEU A 451 0.43 18.88 -4.35
C LEU A 451 0.37 18.99 -5.87
N TRP A 452 0.90 17.99 -6.59
CA TRP A 452 1.14 18.09 -8.03
C TRP A 452 0.03 17.40 -8.82
N GLY A 453 -0.21 16.11 -8.56
CA GLY A 453 -1.14 15.30 -9.35
C GLY A 453 -2.61 15.75 -9.31
N MET A 454 -3.08 16.26 -8.16
CA MET A 454 -4.45 16.79 -8.00
C MET A 454 -4.52 18.32 -7.82
N GLY A 455 -3.42 18.96 -7.43
CA GLY A 455 -3.42 20.32 -6.90
C GLY A 455 -3.87 20.39 -5.44
N PRO A 456 -3.27 21.26 -4.58
CA PRO A 456 -3.41 21.15 -3.12
C PRO A 456 -4.86 21.19 -2.61
N ALA A 457 -5.73 21.98 -3.26
CA ALA A 457 -7.13 22.13 -2.87
C ALA A 457 -7.96 20.84 -3.08
N LEU A 458 -7.74 20.12 -4.18
CA LEU A 458 -8.40 18.84 -4.43
C LEU A 458 -7.75 17.72 -3.60
N GLY A 459 -6.42 17.70 -3.54
CA GLY A 459 -5.66 16.72 -2.76
C GLY A 459 -6.09 16.68 -1.29
N LEU A 460 -6.19 17.86 -0.64
CA LEU A 460 -6.71 17.95 0.73
C LEU A 460 -8.18 17.49 0.82
N ALA A 461 -9.04 17.93 -0.11
CA ALA A 461 -10.46 17.58 -0.09
C ALA A 461 -10.72 16.07 -0.21
N VAL A 462 -9.95 15.35 -1.04
CA VAL A 462 -10.12 13.89 -1.20
C VAL A 462 -9.62 13.09 -0.01
N TRP A 463 -8.48 13.47 0.60
CA TRP A 463 -7.94 12.74 1.75
C TRP A 463 -8.76 12.97 3.02
N ILE A 464 -9.28 14.19 3.23
CA ILE A 464 -10.27 14.46 4.28
C ILE A 464 -11.57 13.69 3.97
N GLY A 465 -12.00 13.61 2.70
CA GLY A 465 -13.16 12.83 2.26
C GLY A 465 -13.02 11.33 2.57
N TRP A 466 -11.84 10.75 2.32
CA TRP A 466 -11.51 9.37 2.67
C TRP A 466 -11.48 9.14 4.19
N ALA A 467 -10.88 10.04 4.97
CA ALA A 467 -10.79 9.91 6.42
C ALA A 467 -12.17 10.01 7.09
N VAL A 468 -12.96 11.03 6.76
CA VAL A 468 -14.34 11.20 7.25
C VAL A 468 -15.23 10.07 6.77
N GLY A 469 -15.08 9.63 5.51
CA GLY A 469 -15.77 8.46 4.96
C GLY A 469 -15.50 7.18 5.75
N GLY A 470 -14.24 6.92 6.12
CA GLY A 470 -13.84 5.79 6.95
C GLY A 470 -14.48 5.81 8.34
N VAL A 471 -14.46 6.95 9.03
CA VAL A 471 -15.12 7.11 10.34
C VAL A 471 -16.63 6.84 10.23
N LEU A 472 -17.31 7.38 9.20
CA LEU A 472 -18.74 7.10 9.00
C LEU A 472 -19.01 5.64 8.63
N LEU A 473 -18.13 4.97 7.87
CA LEU A 473 -18.26 3.56 7.56
C LEU A 473 -18.10 2.67 8.80
N LEU A 474 -17.18 2.99 9.71
CA LEU A 474 -17.02 2.29 11.00
C LEU A 474 -18.27 2.43 11.89
N LEU A 475 -18.84 3.63 11.97
CA LEU A 475 -20.09 3.88 12.69
C LEU A 475 -21.27 3.12 12.07
N ARG A 476 -21.41 3.16 10.74
CA ARG A 476 -22.43 2.38 10.01
C ARG A 476 -22.23 0.88 10.16
N LEU A 477 -20.99 0.38 10.17
CA LEU A 477 -20.71 -1.05 10.37
C LEU A 477 -21.17 -1.50 11.75
N ARG A 478 -20.93 -0.68 12.80
CA ARG A 478 -21.49 -0.91 14.13
C ARG A 478 -23.02 -0.96 14.09
N ASP A 479 -23.70 -0.04 13.41
CA ASP A 479 -25.16 -0.04 13.34
C ASP A 479 -25.73 -1.20 12.51
N VAL A 480 -25.08 -1.60 11.41
CA VAL A 480 -25.46 -2.77 10.59
C VAL A 480 -25.29 -4.07 11.38
N LEU A 481 -24.18 -4.25 12.10
CA LEU A 481 -23.96 -5.41 12.97
C LEU A 481 -25.00 -5.48 14.10
N ASN A 482 -25.36 -4.33 14.69
CA ASN A 482 -26.45 -4.20 15.66
C ASN A 482 -27.86 -4.23 15.04
N SER A 483 -27.99 -4.50 13.73
CA SER A 483 -29.27 -4.56 12.99
C SER A 483 -30.13 -3.28 13.08
N ARG A 484 -29.48 -2.13 13.27
CA ARG A 484 -30.07 -0.77 13.32
C ARG A 484 -30.09 -0.06 11.97
N ALA A 485 -29.28 -0.52 11.02
CA ALA A 485 -29.18 0.03 9.66
C ALA A 485 -29.10 -1.09 8.61
N SER A 486 -29.57 -0.82 7.39
CA SER A 486 -29.40 -1.73 6.25
C SER A 486 -27.94 -1.74 5.80
N ALA A 487 -27.43 -2.91 5.40
CA ALA A 487 -26.06 -3.07 4.87
C ALA A 487 -25.84 -2.35 3.53
N LEU A 488 -26.91 -1.86 2.87
CA LEU A 488 -26.80 -0.96 1.72
C LEU A 488 -26.08 0.35 2.06
N THR A 489 -26.16 0.80 3.32
CA THR A 489 -25.47 2.02 3.80
C THR A 489 -23.94 1.91 3.78
N LEU A 490 -23.41 0.69 3.65
CA LEU A 490 -21.98 0.41 3.54
C LEU A 490 -21.47 0.41 2.09
N ALA A 491 -22.29 0.66 1.05
CA ALA A 491 -21.82 0.57 -0.35
C ALA A 491 -20.55 1.37 -0.70
N PRO A 492 -20.25 2.54 -0.08
CA PRO A 492 -18.96 3.22 -0.25
C PRO A 492 -17.73 2.46 0.27
N LEU A 493 -17.90 1.39 1.06
CA LEU A 493 -16.83 0.53 1.56
C LEU A 493 -16.01 -0.08 0.43
N VAL A 494 -16.62 -0.37 -0.72
CA VAL A 494 -15.93 -0.88 -1.92
C VAL A 494 -14.84 0.10 -2.38
N LEU A 495 -15.17 1.40 -2.45
CA LEU A 495 -14.20 2.44 -2.81
C LEU A 495 -13.21 2.72 -1.69
N TRP A 496 -13.68 2.83 -0.45
CA TRP A 496 -12.82 3.11 0.69
C TRP A 496 -11.77 2.02 0.89
N PHE A 497 -12.19 0.74 0.80
CA PHE A 497 -11.28 -0.40 0.85
C PHE A 497 -10.27 -0.37 -0.30
N TRP A 498 -10.70 -0.14 -1.55
CA TRP A 498 -9.78 -0.05 -2.69
C TRP A 498 -8.71 1.02 -2.49
N ILE A 499 -9.10 2.22 -2.05
CA ILE A 499 -8.15 3.31 -1.74
C ILE A 499 -7.17 2.87 -0.65
N THR A 500 -7.67 2.42 0.51
CA THR A 500 -6.85 2.04 1.68
C THR A 500 -5.89 0.89 1.35
N PHE A 501 -6.38 -0.14 0.65
CA PHE A 501 -5.60 -1.32 0.29
C PHE A 501 -4.56 -1.02 -0.80
N TYR A 502 -4.96 -0.37 -1.90
CA TYR A 502 -4.05 -0.09 -3.00
C TYR A 502 -2.99 0.95 -2.61
N PHE A 503 -3.36 2.01 -1.89
CA PHE A 503 -2.38 2.96 -1.36
C PHE A 503 -1.48 2.31 -0.30
N GLY A 504 -2.04 1.48 0.59
CA GLY A 504 -1.27 0.74 1.60
C GLY A 504 -0.29 -0.28 1.03
N TRP A 505 -0.54 -0.81 -0.16
CA TRP A 505 0.35 -1.75 -0.85
C TRP A 505 1.34 -1.04 -1.80
N GLN A 506 0.85 -0.18 -2.70
CA GLN A 506 1.65 0.52 -3.71
C GLN A 506 2.53 1.62 -3.08
N GLY A 507 2.08 2.26 -2.00
CA GLY A 507 2.82 3.30 -1.28
C GLY A 507 3.97 2.79 -0.42
N ASN A 508 4.11 1.46 -0.28
CA ASN A 508 5.21 0.77 0.40
C ASN A 508 6.19 0.09 -0.57
N GLN A 509 5.99 0.21 -1.88
CA GLN A 509 6.96 -0.28 -2.87
C GLN A 509 8.15 0.69 -2.96
N PHE A 510 9.32 0.19 -3.35
CA PHE A 510 10.50 1.04 -3.52
C PHE A 510 10.32 2.00 -4.72
N ALA A 511 9.67 1.54 -5.79
CA ALA A 511 9.23 2.40 -6.89
C ALA A 511 7.98 3.22 -6.51
N MET A 512 8.19 4.39 -5.89
CA MET A 512 7.13 5.26 -5.33
C MET A 512 6.46 6.22 -6.34
N ASN A 513 6.68 6.01 -7.63
CA ASN A 513 6.24 6.88 -8.72
C ASN A 513 4.74 7.25 -8.67
N MET A 514 4.41 8.55 -8.72
CA MET A 514 3.03 9.03 -8.53
C MET A 514 2.06 8.58 -9.63
N ARG A 515 2.53 8.27 -10.85
CA ARG A 515 1.68 7.77 -11.95
C ARG A 515 1.16 6.35 -11.68
N TYR A 516 1.77 5.61 -10.75
CA TYR A 516 1.25 4.30 -10.35
C TYR A 516 0.04 4.41 -9.42
N MET A 517 -0.31 5.60 -8.95
CA MET A 517 -1.48 5.83 -8.10
C MET A 517 -2.76 6.20 -8.87
N LEU A 518 -2.73 6.42 -10.19
CA LEU A 518 -3.95 6.77 -10.97
C LEU A 518 -5.18 5.86 -10.70
N PRO A 519 -5.05 4.53 -10.54
CA PRO A 519 -6.20 3.64 -10.27
C PRO A 519 -7.02 3.95 -9.00
N ILE A 520 -6.54 4.81 -8.09
CA ILE A 520 -7.31 5.29 -6.93
C ILE A 520 -7.79 6.75 -7.06
N TYR A 521 -7.33 7.54 -8.05
CA TYR A 521 -7.70 8.96 -8.20
C TYR A 521 -9.22 9.14 -8.32
N GLY A 522 -9.86 8.41 -9.23
CA GLY A 522 -11.31 8.50 -9.42
C GLY A 522 -12.10 8.13 -8.15
N ALA A 523 -11.67 7.12 -7.40
CA ALA A 523 -12.30 6.73 -6.14
C ALA A 523 -12.13 7.80 -5.05
N LEU A 524 -10.93 8.38 -4.92
CA LEU A 524 -10.63 9.51 -4.02
C LEU A 524 -11.49 10.74 -4.35
N ILE A 525 -11.57 11.12 -5.63
CA ILE A 525 -12.34 12.27 -6.11
C ILE A 525 -13.84 12.11 -5.82
N ILE A 526 -14.39 10.88 -5.88
CA ILE A 526 -15.78 10.61 -5.48
C ILE A 526 -16.01 10.88 -3.99
N LEU A 527 -15.09 10.48 -3.11
CA LEU A 527 -15.21 10.72 -1.66
C LEU A 527 -15.00 12.20 -1.31
N GLY A 528 -14.06 12.90 -1.95
CA GLY A 528 -13.91 14.35 -1.79
C GLY A 528 -15.14 15.13 -2.27
N SER A 529 -15.70 14.75 -3.42
CA SER A 529 -16.93 15.36 -3.96
C SER A 529 -18.14 15.15 -3.06
N TRP A 530 -18.28 13.94 -2.49
CA TRP A 530 -19.30 13.66 -1.49
C TRP A 530 -19.13 14.55 -0.24
N LEU A 531 -17.90 14.71 0.27
CA LEU A 531 -17.62 15.55 1.42
C LEU A 531 -17.98 17.02 1.15
N LEU A 532 -17.58 17.58 0.00
CA LEU A 532 -17.87 18.97 -0.36
C LEU A 532 -19.39 19.25 -0.46
N ILE A 533 -20.15 18.33 -1.07
CA ILE A 533 -21.62 18.41 -1.11
C ILE A 533 -22.24 18.25 0.29
N ALA A 534 -21.71 17.35 1.13
CA ALA A 534 -22.20 17.17 2.50
C ALA A 534 -21.95 18.39 3.38
N VAL A 535 -20.79 19.04 3.26
CA VAL A 535 -20.43 20.29 3.95
C VAL A 535 -21.30 21.46 3.46
N TRP A 536 -21.55 21.57 2.15
CA TRP A 536 -22.47 22.55 1.56
C TRP A 536 -23.90 22.38 2.10
N ASP A 537 -24.45 21.16 2.07
CA ASP A 537 -25.80 20.87 2.56
C ASP A 537 -25.92 21.13 4.08
N TRP A 538 -24.89 20.79 4.86
CA TRP A 538 -24.83 21.05 6.30
C TRP A 538 -24.82 22.54 6.61
N GLY A 539 -23.95 23.32 5.95
CA GLY A 539 -23.86 24.77 6.12
C GLY A 539 -25.17 25.48 5.74
N THR A 540 -25.78 25.05 4.65
CA THR A 540 -27.07 25.59 4.17
C THR A 540 -28.20 25.31 5.17
N ARG A 541 -28.34 24.08 5.67
CA ARG A 541 -29.36 23.73 6.69
C ARG A 541 -29.14 24.50 8.00
N ARG A 542 -27.89 24.70 8.43
CA ARG A 542 -27.56 25.45 9.66
C ARG A 542 -27.88 26.94 9.56
N LEU A 543 -27.80 27.56 8.39
CA LEU A 543 -28.20 28.95 8.16
C LEU A 543 -29.73 29.15 8.27
N HIS A 544 -30.52 28.28 7.63
CA HIS A 544 -31.98 28.38 7.67
C HIS A 544 -32.59 28.03 9.03
N ALA A 545 -31.84 27.36 9.92
CA ALA A 545 -32.29 26.98 11.26
C ALA A 545 -32.05 28.06 12.35
N THR A 546 -31.43 29.19 12.04
CA THR A 546 -31.13 30.26 13.02
C THR A 546 -32.03 31.47 12.86
N ALA A 547 -32.75 31.83 13.94
CA ALA A 547 -33.76 32.90 13.93
C ALA A 547 -33.33 34.23 14.59
N ASN A 548 -32.09 34.36 15.07
CA ASN A 548 -31.62 35.51 15.86
C ASN A 548 -30.51 36.29 15.13
N PRO A 549 -30.72 37.58 14.74
CA PRO A 549 -29.81 38.35 13.87
C PRO A 549 -28.35 38.48 14.31
N ASP A 550 -28.07 38.78 15.59
CA ASP A 550 -26.69 39.10 16.01
C ASP A 550 -25.81 37.85 16.09
N THR A 551 -26.39 36.73 16.52
CA THR A 551 -25.71 35.42 16.42
C THR A 551 -25.64 34.91 14.99
N LEU A 552 -26.51 35.39 14.09
CA LEU A 552 -26.40 35.16 12.65
C LEU A 552 -25.09 35.74 12.13
N ARG A 553 -24.76 37.01 12.43
CA ARG A 553 -23.61 37.71 11.81
C ARG A 553 -22.24 37.09 12.09
N ARG A 554 -21.98 36.55 13.29
CA ARG A 554 -20.70 35.83 13.55
C ARG A 554 -20.71 34.36 13.11
N ARG A 555 -21.89 33.79 12.84
CA ARG A 555 -22.03 32.42 12.29
C ARG A 555 -22.11 32.41 10.77
N SER A 556 -22.61 33.47 10.14
CA SER A 556 -22.73 33.62 8.69
C SER A 556 -21.37 33.48 8.04
N ASP A 557 -20.32 34.06 8.60
CA ASP A 557 -19.01 34.09 7.96
C ASP A 557 -18.39 32.68 7.93
N ARG A 558 -18.51 31.91 9.03
CA ARG A 558 -18.09 30.50 9.10
C ARG A 558 -18.96 29.58 8.25
N LEU A 559 -20.28 29.78 8.23
CA LEU A 559 -21.22 28.96 7.44
C LEU A 559 -21.18 29.31 5.94
N ALA A 560 -20.84 30.55 5.59
CA ALA A 560 -20.55 31.00 4.24
C ALA A 560 -19.22 30.40 3.77
N PHE A 561 -18.15 30.46 4.58
CA PHE A 561 -16.89 29.76 4.27
C PHE A 561 -17.11 28.28 3.95
N MET A 562 -17.96 27.57 4.73
CA MET A 562 -18.30 26.18 4.47
C MET A 562 -19.11 25.97 3.18
N ARG A 563 -19.86 26.97 2.69
CA ARG A 563 -20.50 26.93 1.36
C ARG A 563 -19.51 27.27 0.25
N TRP A 564 -18.69 28.32 0.44
CA TRP A 564 -17.66 28.71 -0.51
C TRP A 564 -16.59 27.63 -0.70
N SER A 565 -16.36 26.74 0.26
CA SER A 565 -15.35 25.66 0.17
C SER A 565 -15.44 24.82 -1.13
N LEU A 566 -16.66 24.45 -1.57
CA LEU A 566 -16.88 23.73 -2.82
C LEU A 566 -16.42 24.54 -4.04
N LEU A 567 -16.77 25.82 -4.07
CA LEU A 567 -16.42 26.73 -5.16
C LEU A 567 -14.92 27.08 -5.14
N VAL A 568 -14.33 27.27 -3.96
CA VAL A 568 -12.89 27.50 -3.77
C VAL A 568 -12.09 26.29 -4.25
N VAL A 569 -12.49 25.06 -3.89
CA VAL A 569 -11.81 23.85 -4.41
C VAL A 569 -11.98 23.76 -5.93
N ALA A 570 -13.20 23.84 -6.46
CA ALA A 570 -13.44 23.72 -7.90
C ALA A 570 -12.69 24.79 -8.73
N LEU A 571 -12.65 26.04 -8.26
CA LEU A 571 -11.91 27.12 -8.92
C LEU A 571 -10.40 26.97 -8.78
N ALA A 572 -9.89 26.51 -7.63
CA ALA A 572 -8.46 26.25 -7.45
C ALA A 572 -7.97 25.06 -8.29
N THR A 573 -8.76 23.98 -8.41
CA THR A 573 -8.45 22.86 -9.31
C THR A 573 -8.52 23.29 -10.77
N LEU A 574 -9.50 24.11 -11.16
CA LEU A 574 -9.57 24.68 -12.51
C LEU A 574 -8.37 25.59 -12.81
N ALA A 575 -7.97 26.42 -11.86
CA ALA A 575 -6.80 27.28 -11.99
C ALA A 575 -5.50 26.46 -12.12
N TRP A 576 -5.35 25.37 -11.36
CA TRP A 576 -4.21 24.46 -11.48
C TRP A 576 -4.18 23.71 -12.82
N ALA A 577 -5.31 23.15 -13.26
CA ALA A 577 -5.43 22.51 -14.57
C ALA A 577 -5.15 23.48 -15.73
N TYR A 578 -5.66 24.71 -15.65
CA TYR A 578 -5.37 25.76 -16.62
C TYR A 578 -3.90 26.15 -16.64
N ALA A 579 -3.29 26.35 -15.46
CA ALA A 579 -1.89 26.73 -15.32
C ALA A 579 -0.95 25.65 -15.87
N PHE A 580 -1.17 24.39 -15.48
CA PHE A 580 -0.41 23.24 -15.95
C PHE A 580 -0.49 23.11 -17.47
N THR A 581 -1.70 23.12 -18.04
CA THR A 581 -1.87 22.99 -19.50
C THR A 581 -1.36 24.17 -20.32
N ARG A 582 -0.73 25.20 -19.71
CA ARG A 582 0.03 26.19 -20.46
C ARG A 582 1.34 25.63 -21.01
N ILE A 583 1.90 24.56 -20.42
CA ILE A 583 3.14 23.94 -20.92
C ILE A 583 2.96 23.42 -22.36
N TYR A 584 1.83 22.76 -22.67
CA TYR A 584 1.49 22.30 -24.01
C TYR A 584 1.07 23.42 -24.99
N THR A 585 1.12 24.69 -24.57
CA THR A 585 0.93 25.87 -25.45
C THR A 585 2.23 26.62 -25.74
N ARG A 586 3.37 26.11 -25.24
CA ARG A 586 4.74 26.52 -25.60
C ARG A 586 5.43 25.30 -26.26
N PRO A 587 6.51 25.48 -27.04
CA PRO A 587 7.33 24.35 -27.45
C PRO A 587 7.98 23.68 -26.22
N HIS A 588 8.23 22.38 -26.28
CA HIS A 588 8.90 21.64 -25.20
C HIS A 588 10.25 22.29 -24.79
N PRO A 589 10.66 22.33 -23.50
CA PRO A 589 11.90 22.99 -23.09
C PRO A 589 13.16 22.52 -23.81
N ARG A 590 13.27 21.22 -24.15
CA ARG A 590 14.40 20.70 -24.95
C ARG A 590 14.31 21.08 -26.44
N VAL A 591 13.11 21.32 -26.98
CA VAL A 591 12.91 21.91 -28.33
C VAL A 591 13.36 23.38 -28.33
N MET A 592 12.95 24.15 -27.32
CA MET A 592 13.41 25.53 -27.12
C MET A 592 14.94 25.60 -26.92
N ALA A 593 15.52 24.66 -26.17
CA ALA A 593 16.96 24.62 -25.95
C ALA A 593 17.74 24.20 -27.21
N ALA A 594 17.22 23.30 -28.04
CA ALA A 594 17.82 22.97 -29.34
C ALA A 594 17.84 24.18 -30.29
N GLN A 595 16.76 24.99 -30.30
CA GLN A 595 16.72 26.26 -31.04
C GLN A 595 17.68 27.31 -30.46
N TRP A 596 17.88 27.33 -29.14
CA TRP A 596 18.90 28.19 -28.52
C TRP A 596 20.32 27.78 -28.91
N VAL A 597 20.62 26.48 -28.88
CA VAL A 597 21.93 25.92 -29.32
C VAL A 597 22.25 26.33 -30.75
N ASP A 598 21.33 26.08 -31.68
CA ASP A 598 21.48 26.42 -33.12
C ASP A 598 21.78 27.92 -33.36
N THR A 599 21.24 28.80 -32.50
CA THR A 599 21.37 30.26 -32.65
C THR A 599 22.51 30.88 -31.83
N HIS A 600 23.10 30.17 -30.85
CA HIS A 600 24.10 30.73 -29.92
C HIS A 600 25.40 29.95 -29.83
N ILE A 601 25.43 28.65 -30.16
CA ILE A 601 26.63 27.81 -30.12
C ILE A 601 27.25 27.72 -31.53
N PRO A 602 28.53 28.10 -31.72
CA PRO A 602 29.20 28.02 -33.02
C PRO A 602 29.26 26.58 -33.57
N PRO A 603 29.05 26.37 -34.88
CA PRO A 603 29.35 25.10 -35.53
C PRO A 603 30.81 24.67 -35.31
N GLY A 604 31.00 23.38 -35.06
CA GLY A 604 32.28 22.76 -34.69
C GLY A 604 32.49 22.61 -33.17
N SER A 605 31.71 23.31 -32.33
CA SER A 605 31.87 23.22 -30.87
C SER A 605 31.55 21.84 -30.29
N GLN A 606 32.22 21.56 -29.17
CA GLN A 606 32.11 20.30 -28.44
C GLN A 606 31.13 20.45 -27.26
N ILE A 607 30.06 19.67 -27.25
CA ILE A 607 28.95 19.76 -26.29
C ILE A 607 28.84 18.43 -25.53
N THR A 608 28.88 18.47 -24.19
CA THR A 608 28.61 17.26 -23.40
C THR A 608 27.12 17.04 -23.18
N PHE A 609 26.74 15.76 -23.07
CA PHE A 609 25.44 15.33 -22.58
C PHE A 609 25.60 14.09 -21.69
N GLU A 610 24.67 13.93 -20.74
CA GLU A 610 24.74 12.86 -19.75
C GLU A 610 24.11 11.57 -20.26
N SER A 611 24.83 10.45 -20.14
CA SER A 611 24.24 9.12 -20.34
C SER A 611 23.07 8.91 -19.36
N TRP A 612 21.95 8.43 -19.91
CA TRP A 612 20.61 8.35 -19.30
C TRP A 612 19.77 9.64 -19.25
N ASP A 613 20.25 10.77 -19.75
CA ASP A 613 19.40 11.90 -20.14
C ASP A 613 19.29 12.03 -21.67
N ASP A 614 18.42 12.92 -22.16
CA ASP A 614 18.20 13.11 -23.60
C ASP A 614 19.17 14.18 -24.16
N PRO A 615 19.95 13.89 -25.23
CA PRO A 615 21.03 14.77 -25.70
C PRO A 615 20.53 16.05 -26.41
N LEU A 616 21.31 17.14 -26.33
CA LEU A 616 21.05 18.41 -27.01
C LEU A 616 22.22 18.86 -27.90
N PRO A 617 21.97 19.29 -29.16
CA PRO A 617 20.66 19.60 -29.74
C PRO A 617 19.87 18.39 -30.25
N LEU A 618 18.54 18.57 -30.36
CA LEU A 618 17.62 17.59 -30.96
C LEU A 618 17.65 17.69 -32.49
N ASN A 619 17.47 16.56 -33.19
CA ASN A 619 17.27 16.57 -34.64
C ASN A 619 15.81 16.93 -35.00
N ILE A 620 15.50 18.23 -34.90
CA ILE A 620 14.17 18.81 -35.18
C ILE A 620 14.20 19.93 -36.23
N LEU A 621 15.38 20.47 -36.55
CA LEU A 621 15.56 21.53 -37.56
C LEU A 621 15.88 20.95 -38.95
N GLY A 622 16.12 19.64 -39.03
CA GLY A 622 16.54 18.93 -40.23
C GLY A 622 18.07 18.83 -40.36
N GLY A 623 18.54 17.74 -40.97
CA GLY A 623 19.97 17.42 -41.13
C GLY A 623 20.46 16.36 -40.14
N ASP A 624 21.74 16.42 -39.79
CA ASP A 624 22.36 15.60 -38.74
C ASP A 624 23.25 16.51 -37.88
N PRO A 625 22.73 17.08 -36.77
CA PRO A 625 23.47 18.05 -35.99
C PRO A 625 24.71 17.43 -35.31
N TRP A 626 24.71 16.13 -35.03
CA TRP A 626 25.81 15.44 -34.34
C TRP A 626 26.87 14.87 -35.30
N GLY A 627 26.48 14.50 -36.52
CA GLY A 627 27.41 14.08 -37.57
C GLY A 627 28.02 15.23 -38.36
N THR A 628 27.42 16.43 -38.35
CA THR A 628 27.86 17.55 -39.23
C THR A 628 28.09 18.90 -38.56
N THR A 629 27.38 19.25 -37.48
CA THR A 629 27.35 20.63 -36.95
C THR A 629 28.07 20.78 -35.60
N TYR A 630 27.89 19.83 -34.69
CA TYR A 630 28.44 19.84 -33.32
C TYR A 630 29.07 18.49 -32.99
N ARG A 631 30.01 18.47 -32.04
CA ARG A 631 30.63 17.22 -31.56
C ARG A 631 30.07 16.85 -30.20
N GLY A 632 29.47 15.66 -30.10
CA GLY A 632 28.91 15.14 -28.86
C GLY A 632 29.96 14.46 -27.98
N ILE A 633 29.93 14.77 -26.68
CA ILE A 633 30.76 14.11 -25.66
C ILE A 633 29.83 13.47 -24.61
N THR A 634 29.68 12.15 -24.66
CA THR A 634 28.88 11.39 -23.68
C THR A 634 29.61 11.29 -22.35
N THR A 635 29.02 11.81 -21.26
CA THR A 635 29.52 11.57 -19.89
C THR A 635 28.77 10.39 -19.24
N TYR A 636 29.42 9.72 -18.28
CA TYR A 636 28.87 8.52 -17.60
C TYR A 636 28.71 8.74 -16.08
N PRO A 637 27.89 9.72 -15.65
CA PRO A 637 27.79 10.14 -14.24
C PRO A 637 27.24 9.06 -13.31
N TYR A 638 26.42 8.13 -13.80
CA TYR A 638 25.89 6.99 -13.03
C TYR A 638 26.90 5.84 -12.80
N GLY A 639 28.04 5.81 -13.51
CA GLY A 639 29.11 4.86 -13.22
C GLY A 639 29.68 5.06 -11.82
N GLU A 640 30.23 4.03 -11.18
CA GLU A 640 30.76 4.13 -9.82
C GLU A 640 31.86 5.19 -9.70
N ASP A 641 31.96 5.87 -8.55
CA ASP A 641 33.06 6.80 -8.31
C ASP A 641 34.37 6.05 -8.03
N GLU A 642 35.11 5.79 -9.10
CA GLU A 642 36.47 5.26 -9.11
C GLU A 642 37.41 6.24 -9.82
N PRO A 643 38.72 6.26 -9.54
CA PRO A 643 39.67 7.12 -10.24
C PRO A 643 39.59 7.00 -11.77
N GLN A 644 39.34 5.80 -12.30
CA GLN A 644 39.16 5.54 -13.73
C GLN A 644 38.03 6.37 -14.38
N LYS A 645 36.97 6.70 -13.63
CA LYS A 645 35.87 7.56 -14.13
C LYS A 645 36.31 9.01 -14.36
N TYR A 646 37.34 9.47 -13.64
CA TYR A 646 37.82 10.85 -13.67
C TYR A 646 39.05 11.02 -14.55
N TYR A 647 39.99 10.06 -14.51
CA TYR A 647 41.26 10.06 -15.27
C TYR A 647 41.25 9.23 -16.56
N GLY A 648 40.20 8.44 -16.80
CA GLY A 648 40.18 7.45 -17.88
C GLY A 648 40.98 6.18 -17.55
N ASN A 649 41.17 5.33 -18.55
CA ASN A 649 41.97 4.08 -18.46
C ASN A 649 43.09 4.01 -19.51
N GLY A 650 43.32 5.09 -20.27
CA GLY A 650 44.30 5.14 -21.37
C GLY A 650 43.77 4.73 -22.74
N THR A 651 42.56 4.13 -22.84
CA THR A 651 41.82 3.94 -24.10
C THR A 651 40.57 4.80 -24.18
N ASP A 652 39.92 5.00 -23.05
CA ASP A 652 38.70 5.79 -22.85
C ASP A 652 39.02 7.03 -22.02
N PHE A 653 38.44 8.16 -22.39
CA PHE A 653 38.59 9.44 -21.69
C PHE A 653 37.79 9.47 -20.38
N GLY A 654 38.38 10.07 -19.33
CA GLY A 654 37.72 10.33 -18.06
C GLY A 654 36.94 11.64 -18.06
N LEU A 655 36.20 11.90 -16.97
CA LEU A 655 35.47 13.16 -16.81
C LEU A 655 36.39 14.40 -16.90
N LEU A 656 37.64 14.33 -16.43
CA LEU A 656 38.57 15.46 -16.53
C LEU A 656 38.97 15.74 -17.99
N ASP A 657 39.19 14.71 -18.81
CA ASP A 657 39.46 14.86 -20.24
C ASP A 657 38.23 15.41 -20.99
N HIS A 658 37.03 14.93 -20.65
CA HIS A 658 35.78 15.43 -21.22
C HIS A 658 35.55 16.91 -20.85
N LEU A 659 35.83 17.31 -19.60
CA LEU A 659 35.75 18.70 -19.15
C LEU A 659 36.83 19.59 -19.78
N GLU A 660 38.00 19.03 -20.14
CA GLU A 660 39.03 19.75 -20.89
C GLU A 660 38.65 19.93 -22.37
N GLN A 661 38.02 18.94 -23.00
CA GLN A 661 37.60 18.98 -24.40
C GLN A 661 36.32 19.81 -24.64
N ALA A 662 35.36 19.81 -23.72
CA ALA A 662 34.06 20.45 -23.93
C ALA A 662 34.14 21.99 -24.03
N ASP A 663 33.44 22.58 -24.99
CA ASP A 663 33.16 24.02 -25.02
C ASP A 663 31.91 24.35 -24.18
N TYR A 664 30.94 23.42 -24.17
CA TYR A 664 29.67 23.55 -23.47
C TYR A 664 29.27 22.26 -22.74
N ILE A 665 28.56 22.41 -21.62
CA ILE A 665 27.95 21.32 -20.87
C ILE A 665 26.44 21.47 -20.92
N SER A 666 25.71 20.44 -21.36
CA SER A 666 24.25 20.42 -21.35
C SER A 666 23.71 19.43 -20.30
N LEU A 667 22.85 19.92 -19.41
CA LEU A 667 22.06 19.12 -18.48
C LEU A 667 20.59 19.30 -18.86
N THR A 668 19.91 18.25 -19.31
CA THR A 668 18.64 18.41 -20.05
C THR A 668 17.41 18.02 -19.25
N SER A 669 17.62 17.60 -17.99
CA SER A 669 16.64 17.43 -16.93
C SER A 669 17.33 17.48 -15.56
N ASN A 670 16.58 17.18 -14.48
CA ASN A 670 17.15 16.95 -13.15
C ASN A 670 17.40 15.46 -12.82
N ARG A 671 17.24 14.53 -13.78
CA ARG A 671 17.28 13.07 -13.53
C ARG A 671 18.55 12.64 -12.78
N VAL A 672 19.72 12.97 -13.31
CA VAL A 672 20.99 12.44 -12.81
C VAL A 672 21.41 13.10 -11.50
N TYR A 673 21.67 14.42 -11.51
CA TYR A 673 22.07 15.15 -10.30
C TYR A 673 20.97 15.14 -9.22
N GLY A 674 19.72 14.97 -9.61
CA GLY A 674 18.58 14.84 -8.71
C GLY A 674 18.48 13.48 -8.01
N SER A 675 19.06 12.41 -8.56
CA SER A 675 19.09 11.07 -7.95
C SER A 675 20.42 10.75 -7.27
N THR A 676 21.57 11.10 -7.88
CA THR A 676 22.91 10.79 -7.31
C THR A 676 23.16 11.50 -5.99
N LYS A 677 22.49 12.64 -5.73
CA LYS A 677 22.47 13.34 -4.43
C LYS A 677 22.04 12.44 -3.25
N ASN A 678 21.16 11.45 -3.49
CA ASN A 678 20.62 10.56 -2.46
C ASN A 678 21.64 9.48 -2.03
N LEU A 679 22.78 9.39 -2.72
CA LEU A 679 23.77 8.31 -2.61
C LEU A 679 25.19 8.87 -2.33
N PRO A 680 25.39 9.71 -1.30
CA PRO A 680 26.67 10.41 -1.07
C PRO A 680 27.86 9.48 -0.82
N MET A 681 27.64 8.31 -0.21
CA MET A 681 28.70 7.32 0.01
C MET A 681 29.10 6.56 -1.27
N ARG A 682 28.30 6.61 -2.34
CA ARG A 682 28.56 5.94 -3.64
C ARG A 682 29.04 6.92 -4.72
N TYR A 683 28.61 8.17 -4.62
CA TYR A 683 28.86 9.22 -5.61
C TYR A 683 29.51 10.51 -5.03
N PRO A 684 30.51 10.44 -4.13
CA PRO A 684 31.05 11.63 -3.46
C PRO A 684 31.78 12.60 -4.41
N ALA A 685 32.48 12.10 -5.43
CA ALA A 685 33.17 12.93 -6.43
C ALA A 685 32.18 13.47 -7.47
N THR A 686 31.15 12.70 -7.81
CA THR A 686 30.06 13.14 -8.71
C THR A 686 29.23 14.26 -8.06
N GLN A 687 28.99 14.21 -6.74
CA GLN A 687 28.32 15.30 -6.04
C GLN A 687 29.18 16.57 -6.00
N ARG A 688 30.51 16.43 -5.84
CA ARG A 688 31.46 17.56 -5.99
C ARG A 688 31.42 18.15 -7.40
N TYR A 689 31.27 17.32 -8.45
CA TYR A 689 31.12 17.77 -9.83
C TYR A 689 29.91 18.69 -10.01
N TYR A 690 28.71 18.26 -9.62
CA TYR A 690 27.53 19.12 -9.74
C TYR A 690 27.60 20.36 -8.85
N TYR A 691 28.14 20.24 -7.63
CA TYR A 691 28.32 21.38 -6.72
C TYR A 691 29.23 22.46 -7.33
N HIS A 692 30.43 22.08 -7.77
CA HIS A 692 31.40 23.02 -8.34
C HIS A 692 31.02 23.50 -9.76
N LEU A 693 30.23 22.73 -10.53
CA LEU A 693 29.62 23.19 -11.77
C LEU A 693 28.56 24.28 -11.52
N PHE A 694 27.66 24.07 -10.55
CA PHE A 694 26.59 25.04 -10.26
C PHE A 694 27.07 26.32 -9.59
N ASN A 695 28.20 26.28 -8.87
CA ASN A 695 28.86 27.48 -8.34
C ASN A 695 29.71 28.23 -9.39
N GLY A 696 30.08 27.56 -10.50
CA GLY A 696 31.05 28.06 -11.48
C GLY A 696 32.52 27.84 -11.09
N ASP A 697 32.81 27.18 -9.97
CA ASP A 697 34.16 26.90 -9.47
C ASP A 697 35.02 26.10 -10.48
N LEU A 698 34.40 25.32 -11.36
CA LEU A 698 35.07 24.58 -12.45
C LEU A 698 35.46 25.46 -13.66
N GLY A 699 35.25 26.78 -13.62
CA GLY A 699 35.51 27.66 -14.76
C GLY A 699 34.47 27.55 -15.89
N TYR A 700 33.26 27.11 -15.56
CA TYR A 700 32.10 27.06 -16.46
C TYR A 700 31.01 28.04 -15.97
N GLU A 701 30.45 28.84 -16.87
CA GLU A 701 29.37 29.80 -16.56
C GLU A 701 28.03 29.35 -17.14
N LEU A 702 26.92 29.55 -16.43
CA LEU A 702 25.57 29.25 -16.92
C LEU A 702 25.15 30.29 -17.97
N VAL A 703 25.05 29.87 -19.24
CA VAL A 703 24.70 30.76 -20.37
C VAL A 703 23.24 30.66 -20.80
N ALA A 704 22.56 29.56 -20.48
CA ALA A 704 21.12 29.43 -20.69
C ALA A 704 20.46 28.56 -19.61
N GLU A 705 19.32 29.03 -19.10
CA GLU A 705 18.31 28.20 -18.45
C GLU A 705 17.06 28.21 -19.33
N VAL A 706 16.56 27.04 -19.72
CA VAL A 706 15.40 26.89 -20.59
C VAL A 706 14.39 25.96 -19.94
N THR A 707 13.15 26.44 -19.78
CA THR A 707 12.10 25.76 -19.01
C THR A 707 10.72 26.27 -19.41
N SER A 708 9.67 25.58 -18.97
CA SER A 708 8.27 25.95 -19.22
C SER A 708 7.41 25.58 -18.03
N TYR A 709 7.39 26.43 -17.00
CA TYR A 709 6.60 26.18 -15.79
C TYR A 709 5.09 26.37 -16.02
N PRO A 710 4.22 25.62 -15.30
CA PRO A 710 2.81 25.93 -15.17
C PRO A 710 2.59 27.41 -14.85
N THR A 711 1.77 28.11 -15.65
CA THR A 711 1.66 29.58 -15.61
C THR A 711 0.21 30.04 -15.41
N LEU A 712 -0.05 30.80 -14.35
CA LEU A 712 -1.36 31.36 -14.03
C LEU A 712 -1.31 32.89 -13.98
N LEU A 713 -2.05 33.57 -14.86
CA LEU A 713 -2.13 35.04 -14.91
C LEU A 713 -0.75 35.75 -15.03
N GLY A 714 0.23 35.08 -15.65
CA GLY A 714 1.62 35.57 -15.76
C GLY A 714 2.54 35.19 -14.59
N ILE A 715 2.00 34.56 -13.54
CA ILE A 715 2.79 33.98 -12.44
C ILE A 715 3.18 32.56 -12.82
N GLU A 716 4.47 32.27 -12.87
CA GLU A 716 5.00 30.92 -13.08
C GLU A 716 5.10 30.16 -11.75
N ILE A 717 4.83 28.85 -11.78
CA ILE A 717 4.77 27.96 -10.62
C ILE A 717 5.84 26.87 -10.78
N PRO A 718 7.01 26.98 -10.12
CA PRO A 718 8.08 25.99 -10.24
C PRO A 718 7.67 24.61 -9.70
N THR A 719 8.00 23.56 -10.45
CA THR A 719 7.55 22.17 -10.22
C THR A 719 8.68 21.18 -9.92
N GLN A 720 9.95 21.62 -9.91
CA GLN A 720 11.14 20.75 -9.93
C GLN A 720 11.36 19.92 -8.64
N SER A 721 10.52 20.11 -7.62
CA SER A 721 10.45 19.32 -6.39
C SER A 721 9.37 18.21 -6.42
N ALA A 722 8.73 17.98 -7.57
CA ALA A 722 7.89 16.82 -7.82
C ALA A 722 8.73 15.56 -8.15
N ASP A 723 8.11 14.38 -8.07
CA ASP A 723 8.63 13.12 -8.64
C ASP A 723 8.99 13.29 -10.13
N GLU A 724 10.05 12.61 -10.60
CA GLU A 724 10.62 12.76 -11.94
C GLU A 724 9.55 12.68 -13.03
N SER A 725 8.60 11.76 -12.87
CA SER A 725 7.57 11.46 -13.88
C SER A 725 6.54 12.56 -14.11
N PHE A 726 6.53 13.60 -13.27
CA PHE A 726 5.68 14.77 -13.44
C PHE A 726 6.36 15.91 -14.18
N THR A 727 7.70 15.97 -14.23
CA THR A 727 8.44 17.11 -14.80
C THR A 727 9.33 16.75 -15.98
N VAL A 728 10.07 15.65 -15.92
CA VAL A 728 11.17 15.39 -16.87
C VAL A 728 10.69 15.09 -18.30
N TYR A 729 9.47 14.56 -18.44
CA TYR A 729 8.98 14.07 -19.73
C TYR A 729 8.33 15.17 -20.61
N ASP A 730 7.79 16.24 -20.01
CA ASP A 730 7.06 17.29 -20.73
C ASP A 730 7.39 18.74 -20.36
N HIS A 731 8.00 19.00 -19.20
CA HIS A 731 8.50 20.33 -18.86
C HIS A 731 9.80 20.33 -18.02
N PRO A 732 10.88 19.66 -18.48
CA PRO A 732 12.16 19.67 -17.78
C PRO A 732 12.78 21.07 -17.70
N ARG A 733 13.64 21.27 -16.71
CA ARG A 733 14.55 22.42 -16.62
C ARG A 733 15.86 22.03 -17.30
N VAL A 734 16.16 22.67 -18.42
CA VAL A 734 17.43 22.51 -19.16
C VAL A 734 18.41 23.60 -18.73
N LEU A 735 19.66 23.23 -18.51
CA LEU A 735 20.77 24.13 -18.19
C LEU A 735 21.90 23.92 -19.20
N ILE A 736 22.42 25.02 -19.75
CA ILE A 736 23.59 25.00 -20.64
C ILE A 736 24.67 25.90 -20.04
N PHE A 737 25.82 25.30 -19.77
CA PHE A 737 27.02 25.98 -19.29
C PHE A 737 28.05 26.10 -20.41
N LYS A 738 28.88 27.14 -20.35
CA LYS A 738 29.95 27.42 -21.31
C LYS A 738 31.30 27.48 -20.60
N LYS A 739 32.34 26.91 -21.21
CA LYS A 739 33.73 27.04 -20.74
C LYS A 739 34.18 28.50 -20.79
N THR A 740 34.78 28.96 -19.69
CA THR A 740 35.42 30.26 -19.58
C THR A 740 36.95 30.11 -19.61
N PRO A 741 37.71 31.20 -19.83
CA PRO A 741 39.18 31.20 -19.68
C PRO A 741 39.70 30.91 -18.26
N ALA A 742 38.81 30.75 -17.26
CA ALA A 742 39.18 30.35 -15.90
C ALA A 742 39.21 28.82 -15.69
N PHE A 743 38.85 28.02 -16.70
CA PHE A 743 39.00 26.57 -16.64
C PHE A 743 40.47 26.15 -16.55
N SER A 744 40.79 25.26 -15.60
CA SER A 744 42.06 24.55 -15.49
C SER A 744 41.77 23.09 -15.14
N ARG A 745 42.50 22.16 -15.78
CA ARG A 745 42.36 20.72 -15.53
C ARG A 745 42.83 20.37 -14.12
N GLU A 746 43.92 20.98 -13.68
CA GLU A 746 44.51 20.85 -12.36
C GLU A 746 43.54 21.32 -11.27
N ARG A 747 42.87 22.46 -11.49
CA ARG A 747 41.85 22.97 -10.58
C ARG A 747 40.60 22.09 -10.55
N ALA A 748 40.21 21.50 -11.68
CA ALA A 748 39.13 20.50 -11.70
C ALA A 748 39.53 19.22 -10.95
N GLU A 749 40.79 18.77 -11.05
CA GLU A 749 41.29 17.61 -10.30
C GLU A 749 41.28 17.85 -8.78
N GLU A 750 41.80 19.00 -8.32
CA GLU A 750 41.73 19.45 -6.92
C GLU A 750 40.27 19.49 -6.41
N LEU A 751 39.37 20.09 -7.18
CA LEU A 751 37.98 20.29 -6.79
C LEU A 751 37.14 19.01 -6.79
N LEU A 752 37.45 18.01 -7.64
CA LEU A 752 36.64 16.81 -7.80
C LEU A 752 37.23 15.56 -7.13
N VAL A 753 38.54 15.39 -7.21
CA VAL A 753 39.25 14.13 -6.88
C VAL A 753 40.03 14.28 -5.57
N GLU A 754 40.72 15.39 -5.36
CA GLU A 754 41.59 15.55 -4.19
C GLU A 754 40.78 15.59 -2.88
N GLY A 755 41.19 14.78 -1.89
CA GLY A 755 40.45 14.62 -0.62
C GLY A 755 39.28 13.61 -0.67
N VAL A 756 39.00 12.97 -1.81
CA VAL A 756 38.09 11.80 -1.83
C VAL A 756 38.82 10.57 -1.31
N ASN A 757 38.31 9.94 -0.26
CA ASN A 757 38.85 8.67 0.22
C ASN A 757 38.28 7.50 -0.60
N TRP A 758 39.00 7.09 -1.64
CA TRP A 758 38.59 6.01 -2.56
C TRP A 758 38.35 4.66 -1.87
N ASN A 759 38.93 4.41 -0.70
CA ASN A 759 38.66 3.21 0.10
C ASN A 759 37.32 3.28 0.88
N GLU A 760 36.65 4.43 0.88
CA GLU A 760 35.35 4.68 1.52
C GLU A 760 34.26 5.09 0.50
N VAL A 761 34.44 4.73 -0.78
CA VAL A 761 33.36 4.76 -1.78
C VAL A 761 32.61 3.43 -1.72
N TYR A 762 31.41 3.45 -1.14
CA TYR A 762 30.58 2.28 -0.92
C TYR A 762 29.55 2.10 -2.04
N LYS A 763 29.81 1.12 -2.91
CA LYS A 763 28.94 0.64 -4.00
C LYS A 763 27.68 -0.05 -3.48
N SER A 764 26.84 0.71 -2.78
CA SER A 764 25.62 0.23 -2.13
C SER A 764 24.45 0.16 -3.12
N GLY A 765 23.74 -0.98 -3.11
CA GLY A 765 22.47 -1.13 -3.82
C GLY A 765 21.37 -0.29 -3.16
N VAL A 766 20.45 0.22 -3.98
CA VAL A 766 19.42 1.20 -3.59
C VAL A 766 18.58 0.82 -2.37
N GLN A 767 18.32 -0.47 -2.13
CA GLN A 767 17.52 -0.96 -1.00
C GLN A 767 18.20 -0.83 0.38
N PHE A 768 19.52 -0.58 0.43
CA PHE A 768 20.34 -0.58 1.65
C PHE A 768 21.07 0.73 1.93
N ALA A 769 21.20 1.62 0.94
CA ALA A 769 22.02 2.82 1.03
C ALA A 769 21.51 3.82 2.07
N ASP A 770 20.19 3.99 2.16
CA ASP A 770 19.52 4.82 3.17
C ASP A 770 19.61 4.24 4.60
N ARG A 771 19.68 2.91 4.72
CA ARG A 771 19.90 2.22 6.01
C ARG A 771 21.32 2.38 6.54
N SER A 772 22.24 2.91 5.71
CA SER A 772 23.68 2.99 5.97
C SER A 772 24.26 4.36 5.58
N GLU A 773 23.55 5.45 5.88
CA GLU A 773 23.94 6.83 5.52
C GLU A 773 25.40 7.18 5.83
N THR A 774 25.96 6.63 6.91
CA THR A 774 27.34 6.85 7.37
C THR A 774 28.29 5.68 7.10
N ALA A 775 27.85 4.67 6.34
CA ALA A 775 28.55 3.40 6.16
C ALA A 775 29.04 2.78 7.49
N LEU A 776 28.16 2.77 8.50
CA LEU A 776 28.41 2.28 9.88
C LEU A 776 29.35 3.14 10.74
N ARG A 777 29.90 4.25 10.22
CA ARG A 777 30.65 5.23 11.01
C ARG A 777 29.74 5.97 12.01
N LEU A 778 30.29 6.37 13.16
CA LEU A 778 29.61 7.27 14.11
C LEU A 778 29.72 8.72 13.63
N ARG A 779 28.60 9.47 13.64
CA ARG A 779 28.61 10.88 13.24
C ARG A 779 29.45 11.72 14.21
N ALA A 780 30.04 12.81 13.73
CA ALA A 780 30.85 13.73 14.56
C ALA A 780 30.11 14.19 15.84
N SER A 781 28.79 14.39 15.76
CA SER A 781 27.91 14.76 16.88
C SER A 781 27.66 13.67 17.92
N GLU A 782 27.99 12.41 17.63
CA GLU A 782 27.70 11.27 18.52
C GLU A 782 28.90 10.89 19.38
N TRP A 783 30.12 11.15 18.90
CA TRP A 783 31.37 10.88 19.62
C TRP A 783 31.46 11.41 21.06
N PRO A 784 30.91 12.60 21.43
CA PRO A 784 30.91 13.07 22.82
C PRO A 784 30.26 12.07 23.77
N ILE A 785 29.09 11.52 23.40
CA ILE A 785 28.32 10.57 24.21
C ILE A 785 29.16 9.33 24.58
N TYR A 786 29.88 8.75 23.61
CA TYR A 786 30.72 7.57 23.85
C TYR A 786 32.05 7.89 24.56
N ARG A 787 32.53 9.14 24.50
CA ARG A 787 33.73 9.61 25.22
C ARG A 787 33.44 9.96 26.69
N GLU A 788 32.28 10.54 26.96
CA GLU A 788 31.86 11.04 28.28
C GLU A 788 31.22 9.96 29.16
N GLY A 789 30.92 8.77 28.61
CA GLY A 789 30.25 7.66 29.31
C GLY A 789 31.01 7.01 30.48
N GLY A 790 32.09 7.61 31.00
CA GLY A 790 32.89 7.07 32.11
C GLY A 790 33.86 5.95 31.72
N THR A 791 34.82 5.67 32.60
CA THR A 791 35.86 4.65 32.41
C THR A 791 35.38 3.24 32.80
N TRP A 792 36.32 2.29 32.87
CA TRP A 792 36.06 0.92 33.33
C TRP A 792 36.04 0.84 34.86
N THR A 793 37.02 1.47 35.51
CA THR A 793 37.18 1.53 36.97
C THR A 793 36.05 2.29 37.66
N ASP A 794 35.40 3.24 36.98
CA ASP A 794 34.22 3.95 37.52
C ASP A 794 32.97 3.04 37.59
N ARG A 795 32.96 1.93 36.85
CA ARG A 795 31.83 0.99 36.75
C ARG A 795 32.05 -0.30 37.54
N PHE A 796 33.29 -0.78 37.62
CA PHE A 796 33.64 -2.07 38.21
C PHE A 796 34.82 -1.94 39.17
N ASN A 797 34.55 -2.09 40.46
CA ASN A 797 35.59 -2.15 41.49
C ASN A 797 36.00 -3.61 41.75
N ALA A 798 37.18 -4.00 41.26
CA ALA A 798 37.72 -5.36 41.42
C ALA A 798 37.92 -5.75 42.90
N ASP A 799 38.24 -4.81 43.78
CA ASP A 799 38.46 -5.04 45.22
C ASP A 799 37.14 -5.18 46.02
N SER A 800 35.99 -5.10 45.35
CA SER A 800 34.67 -5.32 45.98
C SER A 800 34.50 -6.78 46.42
N ILE A 801 33.95 -7.00 47.61
CA ILE A 801 33.59 -8.35 48.10
C ILE A 801 32.69 -9.14 47.13
N VAL A 802 31.86 -8.43 46.36
CA VAL A 802 30.98 -9.00 45.32
C VAL A 802 31.77 -9.65 44.17
N ASN A 803 33.01 -9.23 43.95
CA ASN A 803 33.92 -9.74 42.92
C ASN A 803 34.82 -10.90 43.39
N SER A 804 34.69 -11.34 44.65
CA SER A 804 35.38 -12.56 45.10
C SER A 804 34.73 -13.82 44.54
N ASP A 805 35.55 -14.80 44.12
CA ASP A 805 35.13 -16.06 43.48
C ASP A 805 34.02 -16.80 44.26
N ALA A 806 34.08 -16.73 45.59
CA ALA A 806 33.13 -17.39 46.48
C ALA A 806 31.78 -16.66 46.59
N VAL A 807 31.71 -15.34 46.33
CA VAL A 807 30.52 -14.50 46.55
C VAL A 807 29.81 -14.16 45.24
N ALA A 808 30.56 -13.93 44.16
CA ALA A 808 30.01 -13.57 42.85
C ALA A 808 28.88 -14.50 42.36
N PRO A 809 28.98 -15.85 42.46
CA PRO A 809 27.90 -16.74 42.03
C PRO A 809 26.60 -16.58 42.85
N PHE A 810 26.71 -16.31 44.15
CA PHE A 810 25.55 -16.13 45.02
C PHE A 810 24.85 -14.78 44.77
N VAL A 811 25.62 -13.69 44.60
CA VAL A 811 25.04 -12.37 44.28
C VAL A 811 24.35 -12.39 42.92
N TRP A 812 24.97 -13.04 41.93
CA TRP A 812 24.40 -13.24 40.60
C TRP A 812 23.06 -13.99 40.64
N LEU A 813 23.01 -15.15 41.34
CA LEU A 813 21.77 -15.90 41.51
C LEU A 813 20.72 -15.13 42.32
N LEU A 814 21.11 -14.42 43.38
CA LEU A 814 20.20 -13.64 44.23
C LEU A 814 19.49 -12.52 43.45
N VAL A 815 20.22 -11.76 42.64
CA VAL A 815 19.64 -10.68 41.80
C VAL A 815 18.64 -11.27 40.79
N LEU A 816 18.99 -12.37 40.13
CA LEU A 816 18.11 -13.03 39.17
C LEU A 816 16.88 -13.69 39.84
N GLU A 817 17.02 -14.19 41.07
CA GLU A 817 15.91 -14.72 41.87
C GLU A 817 14.95 -13.61 42.32
N LEU A 818 15.45 -12.47 42.78
CA LEU A 818 14.62 -11.32 43.17
C LEU A 818 13.78 -10.80 42.00
N ILE A 819 14.40 -10.65 40.82
CA ILE A 819 13.70 -10.27 39.58
C ILE A 819 12.70 -11.35 39.16
N GLY A 820 13.07 -12.63 39.26
CA GLY A 820 12.19 -13.76 38.96
C GLY A 820 10.94 -13.82 39.86
N LEU A 821 11.11 -13.69 41.17
CA LEU A 821 10.01 -13.74 42.14
C LEU A 821 9.07 -12.54 42.03
N ALA A 822 9.61 -11.33 41.81
CA ALA A 822 8.80 -10.14 41.54
C ALA A 822 7.98 -10.29 40.26
N THR A 823 8.58 -10.82 39.20
CA THR A 823 7.89 -11.10 37.93
C THR A 823 6.83 -12.19 38.10
N PHE A 824 7.13 -13.25 38.86
CA PHE A 824 6.18 -14.33 39.14
C PHE A 824 4.92 -13.80 39.86
N ALA A 825 5.05 -12.90 40.84
CA ALA A 825 3.90 -12.35 41.55
C ALA A 825 2.91 -11.57 40.64
N LEU A 826 3.39 -11.05 39.51
CA LEU A 826 2.58 -10.44 38.45
C LEU A 826 2.01 -11.52 37.50
N LEU A 827 2.86 -12.41 36.98
CA LEU A 827 2.45 -13.50 36.08
C LEU A 827 1.40 -14.43 36.72
N PHE A 828 1.45 -14.62 38.04
CA PHE A 828 0.51 -15.45 38.80
C PHE A 828 -0.96 -15.02 38.65
N ARG A 829 -1.20 -13.71 38.44
CA ARG A 829 -2.52 -13.14 38.11
C ARG A 829 -2.81 -13.15 36.62
N LEU A 830 -1.79 -12.93 35.78
CA LEU A 830 -1.94 -12.78 34.33
C LEU A 830 -2.09 -14.11 33.58
N LEU A 831 -1.56 -15.21 34.13
CA LEU A 831 -1.52 -16.54 33.51
C LEU A 831 -2.27 -17.61 34.36
N PRO A 832 -3.53 -17.38 34.78
CA PRO A 832 -4.25 -18.31 35.66
C PRO A 832 -4.57 -19.67 35.03
N TRP A 833 -4.48 -19.77 33.70
CA TRP A 833 -4.72 -20.99 32.92
C TRP A 833 -3.52 -21.94 32.82
N LEU A 834 -2.33 -21.53 33.27
CA LEU A 834 -1.13 -22.38 33.31
C LEU A 834 -1.02 -23.12 34.66
N PRO A 835 -0.82 -24.45 34.66
CA PRO A 835 -0.55 -25.22 35.88
C PRO A 835 0.60 -24.71 36.78
N ASP A 836 1.63 -24.06 36.23
CA ASP A 836 2.73 -23.44 37.00
C ASP A 836 2.54 -21.94 37.27
N ARG A 837 1.43 -21.34 36.79
CA ARG A 837 1.14 -19.91 36.88
C ARG A 837 2.24 -18.98 36.31
N GLY A 838 3.04 -19.49 35.37
CA GLY A 838 4.15 -18.77 34.73
C GLY A 838 5.48 -18.77 35.51
N LEU A 839 5.59 -19.53 36.60
CA LEU A 839 6.78 -19.56 37.46
C LEU A 839 8.06 -19.93 36.71
N SER A 840 7.99 -20.93 35.83
CA SER A 840 9.15 -21.39 35.03
C SER A 840 9.67 -20.32 34.06
N LEU A 841 8.82 -19.40 33.61
CA LEU A 841 9.19 -18.31 32.69
C LEU A 841 9.64 -17.04 33.42
N ALA A 842 9.40 -16.93 34.73
CA ALA A 842 9.44 -15.65 35.44
C ALA A 842 10.83 -14.99 35.48
N ARG A 843 11.92 -15.77 35.63
CA ARG A 843 13.30 -15.25 35.55
C ARG A 843 13.64 -14.71 34.17
N THR A 844 13.30 -15.47 33.13
CA THR A 844 13.56 -15.11 31.74
C THR A 844 12.77 -13.86 31.33
N ILE A 845 11.49 -13.80 31.68
CA ILE A 845 10.63 -12.63 31.40
C ILE A 845 11.09 -11.42 32.21
N GLY A 846 11.42 -11.60 33.50
CA GLY A 846 11.87 -10.49 34.36
C GLY A 846 13.17 -9.87 33.87
N LEU A 847 14.17 -10.69 33.54
CA LEU A 847 15.42 -10.22 32.96
C LEU A 847 15.19 -9.52 31.61
N LEU A 848 14.37 -10.13 30.74
CA LEU A 848 14.03 -9.54 29.44
C LEU A 848 13.35 -8.18 29.58
N LEU A 849 12.43 -8.00 30.53
CA LEU A 849 11.75 -6.72 30.78
C LEU A 849 12.74 -5.64 31.23
N VAL A 850 13.59 -5.92 32.21
CA VAL A 850 14.58 -4.95 32.72
C VAL A 850 15.61 -4.60 31.64
N ALA A 851 16.14 -5.62 30.94
CA ALA A 851 17.11 -5.42 29.86
C ALA A 851 16.52 -4.64 28.68
N TYR A 852 15.29 -4.96 28.26
CA TYR A 852 14.61 -4.28 27.16
C TYR A 852 14.30 -2.82 27.49
N LEU A 853 13.86 -2.51 28.71
CA LEU A 853 13.62 -1.13 29.15
C LEU A 853 14.93 -0.32 29.19
N ALA A 854 16.00 -0.87 29.78
CA ALA A 854 17.30 -0.19 29.84
C ALA A 854 17.93 -0.02 28.44
N TRP A 855 17.81 -1.03 27.57
CA TRP A 855 18.22 -0.98 26.16
C TRP A 855 17.43 0.07 25.39
N LEU A 856 16.11 0.15 25.58
CA LEU A 856 15.24 1.11 24.89
C LEU A 856 15.59 2.55 25.30
N LEU A 857 15.82 2.81 26.58
CA LEU A 857 16.26 4.14 27.06
C LEU A 857 17.64 4.54 26.47
N GLY A 858 18.59 3.60 26.39
CA GLY A 858 19.90 3.84 25.77
C GLY A 858 19.85 3.97 24.24
N SER A 859 18.94 3.27 23.57
CA SER A 859 18.72 3.35 22.11
C SER A 859 18.01 4.63 21.69
N LEU A 860 17.04 5.08 22.49
CA LEU A 860 16.38 6.38 22.33
C LEU A 860 17.23 7.57 22.85
N LYS A 861 18.43 7.29 23.39
CA LYS A 861 19.37 8.28 23.96
C LYS A 861 18.74 9.13 25.07
N LEU A 862 17.79 8.55 25.82
CA LEU A 862 17.03 9.20 26.91
C LEU A 862 17.70 9.06 28.28
N ALA A 863 18.38 7.93 28.52
CA ALA A 863 19.18 7.71 29.73
C ALA A 863 20.34 6.75 29.42
N PRO A 864 21.54 6.93 30.02
CA PRO A 864 22.70 6.14 29.67
C PRO A 864 22.62 4.72 30.24
N PHE A 865 22.97 3.71 29.46
CA PHE A 865 23.04 2.31 29.90
C PHE A 865 24.16 2.15 30.94
N THR A 866 23.76 2.03 32.21
CA THR A 866 24.62 2.09 33.41
C THR A 866 23.96 1.33 34.56
N PRO A 867 24.71 0.94 35.62
CA PRO A 867 24.13 0.33 36.83
C PRO A 867 22.93 1.09 37.40
N LEU A 868 23.00 2.43 37.47
CA LEU A 868 21.91 3.25 37.99
C LEU A 868 20.65 3.15 37.11
N THR A 869 20.77 3.34 35.79
CA THR A 869 19.63 3.24 34.87
C THR A 869 19.01 1.85 34.86
N VAL A 870 19.82 0.79 34.94
CA VAL A 870 19.32 -0.59 34.99
C VAL A 870 18.58 -0.87 36.31
N TRP A 871 19.09 -0.40 37.46
CA TRP A 871 18.36 -0.48 38.74
C TRP A 871 17.08 0.36 38.73
N LEU A 872 17.05 1.52 38.08
CA LEU A 872 15.83 2.32 37.88
C LEU A 872 14.80 1.62 36.97
N CYS A 873 15.24 0.77 36.03
CA CYS A 873 14.33 -0.09 35.24
C CYS A 873 13.83 -1.31 36.05
N ALA A 874 14.64 -1.84 36.95
CA ALA A 874 14.26 -2.96 37.83
C ALA A 874 13.32 -2.54 38.97
N LEU A 875 13.48 -1.34 39.53
CA LEU A 875 12.75 -0.90 40.72
C LEU A 875 11.21 -0.91 40.55
N PRO A 876 10.61 -0.43 39.44
CA PRO A 876 9.16 -0.55 39.22
C PRO A 876 8.67 -2.00 39.18
N LEU A 877 9.44 -2.91 38.57
CA LEU A 877 9.12 -4.35 38.52
C LEU A 877 9.19 -4.98 39.91
N LEU A 878 10.22 -4.65 40.71
CA LEU A 878 10.38 -5.12 42.08
C LEU A 878 9.27 -4.60 43.00
N VAL A 879 8.92 -3.31 42.93
CA VAL A 879 7.84 -2.70 43.73
C VAL A 879 6.47 -3.25 43.32
N ALA A 880 6.16 -3.31 42.02
CA ALA A 880 4.91 -3.88 41.53
C ALA A 880 4.79 -5.36 41.91
N GLY A 881 5.87 -6.13 41.78
CA GLY A 881 5.95 -7.53 42.20
C GLY A 881 5.75 -7.72 43.71
N ALA A 882 6.35 -6.86 44.54
CA ALA A 882 6.18 -6.89 46.00
C ALA A 882 4.74 -6.56 46.43
N VAL A 883 4.13 -5.51 45.86
CA VAL A 883 2.72 -5.15 46.11
C VAL A 883 1.80 -6.27 45.62
N ALA A 884 2.07 -6.83 44.43
CA ALA A 884 1.33 -7.96 43.88
C ALA A 884 1.44 -9.21 44.77
N ALA A 885 2.62 -9.51 45.31
CA ALA A 885 2.83 -10.62 46.24
C ALA A 885 2.10 -10.40 47.57
N TRP A 886 2.17 -9.19 48.13
CA TRP A 886 1.48 -8.82 49.37
C TRP A 886 -0.05 -8.95 49.27
N GLN A 887 -0.64 -8.35 48.23
CA GLN A 887 -2.06 -8.49 47.93
C GLN A 887 -2.47 -9.94 47.60
N GLY A 888 -1.54 -10.72 47.02
CA GLY A 888 -1.77 -12.11 46.61
C GLY A 888 -1.41 -13.16 47.65
N ARG A 889 -0.97 -12.76 48.86
CA ARG A 889 -0.26 -13.63 49.81
C ARG A 889 -1.00 -14.92 50.19
N VAL A 890 -2.32 -14.87 50.29
CA VAL A 890 -3.16 -16.05 50.59
C VAL A 890 -3.20 -17.02 49.41
N ALA A 891 -3.44 -16.53 48.20
CA ALA A 891 -3.46 -17.36 46.99
C ALA A 891 -2.09 -17.94 46.64
N LEU A 892 -1.01 -17.19 46.86
CA LEU A 892 0.37 -17.68 46.70
C LEU A 892 0.70 -18.77 47.72
N ARG A 893 0.26 -18.63 48.98
CA ARG A 893 0.39 -19.66 50.02
C ARG A 893 -0.39 -20.93 49.67
N LEU A 894 -1.64 -20.81 49.23
CA LEU A 894 -2.45 -21.96 48.81
C LEU A 894 -1.84 -22.68 47.60
N PHE A 895 -1.31 -21.94 46.61
CA PHE A 895 -0.58 -22.51 45.48
C PHE A 895 0.71 -23.24 45.91
N TRP A 896 1.45 -22.70 46.89
CA TRP A 896 2.58 -23.41 47.49
C TRP A 896 2.12 -24.71 48.18
N GLU A 897 1.08 -24.65 49.02
CA GLU A 897 0.57 -25.83 49.75
C GLU A 897 0.07 -26.91 48.76
N GLU A 898 -0.59 -26.55 47.66
CA GLU A 898 -1.03 -27.46 46.57
C GLU A 898 0.16 -28.02 45.76
N ARG A 899 1.15 -27.19 45.39
CA ARG A 899 2.12 -27.49 44.32
C ARG A 899 3.60 -27.47 44.72
N GLN A 900 3.92 -27.35 46.01
CA GLN A 900 5.27 -27.40 46.61
C GLN A 900 6.22 -28.43 45.97
N ARG A 901 5.78 -29.66 45.68
CA ARG A 901 6.62 -30.70 45.06
C ARG A 901 7.05 -30.36 43.64
N ALA A 902 6.19 -29.69 42.87
CA ALA A 902 6.52 -29.21 41.53
C ALA A 902 7.44 -27.98 41.60
N ILE A 903 7.15 -27.05 42.51
CA ILE A 903 7.98 -25.85 42.73
C ILE A 903 9.40 -26.25 43.17
N LEU A 904 9.53 -27.15 44.15
CA LEU A 904 10.83 -27.62 44.64
C LEU A 904 11.62 -28.42 43.60
N SER A 905 10.97 -29.27 42.79
CA SER A 905 11.67 -30.01 41.72
C SER A 905 12.11 -29.09 40.57
N MET A 906 11.32 -28.06 40.24
CA MET A 906 11.69 -27.00 39.32
C MET A 906 12.90 -26.20 39.82
N GLN A 907 12.89 -25.75 41.09
CA GLN A 907 14.01 -25.02 41.70
C GLN A 907 15.27 -25.88 41.78
N ALA A 908 15.13 -27.15 42.18
CA ALA A 908 16.25 -28.09 42.23
C ALA A 908 16.86 -28.32 40.84
N LEU A 909 16.05 -28.50 39.79
CA LEU A 909 16.54 -28.63 38.41
C LEU A 909 17.32 -27.39 37.97
N TYR A 910 16.80 -26.18 38.23
CA TYR A 910 17.46 -24.93 37.89
C TYR A 910 18.83 -24.80 38.57
N ILE A 911 18.90 -25.05 39.89
CA ILE A 911 20.15 -24.97 40.66
C ILE A 911 21.14 -26.06 40.22
N VAL A 912 20.69 -27.31 40.03
CA VAL A 912 21.57 -28.41 39.60
C VAL A 912 22.11 -28.16 38.19
N ALA A 913 21.28 -27.68 37.25
CA ALA A 913 21.74 -27.33 35.90
C ALA A 913 22.76 -26.18 35.93
N PHE A 914 22.53 -25.15 36.75
CA PHE A 914 23.46 -24.04 36.93
C PHE A 914 24.80 -24.52 37.52
N VAL A 915 24.78 -25.25 38.64
CA VAL A 915 25.99 -25.75 39.31
C VAL A 915 26.76 -26.73 38.42
N PHE A 916 26.09 -27.63 37.71
CA PHE A 916 26.71 -28.54 36.75
C PHE A 916 27.49 -27.78 35.67
N MET A 917 26.86 -26.79 35.02
CA MET A 917 27.51 -26.01 33.97
C MET A 917 28.58 -25.06 34.53
N LEU A 918 28.42 -24.56 35.75
CA LEU A 918 29.43 -23.75 36.44
C LEU A 918 30.68 -24.57 36.77
N VAL A 919 30.54 -25.81 37.23
CA VAL A 919 31.67 -26.73 37.44
C VAL A 919 32.40 -27.02 36.11
N LEU A 920 31.66 -27.22 35.01
CA LEU A 920 32.26 -27.37 33.68
C LEU A 920 32.99 -26.10 33.21
N ARG A 921 32.51 -24.90 33.53
CA ARG A 921 33.25 -23.65 33.30
C ARG A 921 34.47 -23.52 34.22
N TRP A 922 34.39 -23.94 35.47
CA TRP A 922 35.50 -23.87 36.43
C TRP A 922 36.69 -24.76 36.05
N TYR A 923 36.45 -25.89 35.39
CA TYR A 923 37.52 -26.72 34.79
C TYR A 923 38.18 -26.12 33.53
N ASN A 924 37.60 -25.08 32.92
CA ASN A 924 38.15 -24.38 31.74
C ASN A 924 37.64 -22.93 31.69
N PRO A 925 38.06 -22.04 32.61
CA PRO A 925 37.52 -20.68 32.71
C PRO A 925 37.98 -19.79 31.54
N ASP A 926 39.06 -20.19 30.85
CA ASP A 926 39.76 -19.40 29.84
C ASP A 926 38.83 -18.87 28.73
N LEU A 927 39.04 -17.59 28.41
CA LEU A 927 38.37 -16.88 27.32
C LEU A 927 39.15 -16.98 25.99
N TRP A 928 40.30 -17.67 25.98
CA TRP A 928 41.18 -17.87 24.82
C TRP A 928 41.74 -19.30 24.81
N HIS A 929 42.04 -19.85 23.63
CA HIS A 929 42.70 -21.15 23.50
C HIS A 929 43.35 -21.31 22.11
N PRO A 930 44.66 -21.60 21.97
CA PRO A 930 45.38 -21.54 20.69
C PRO A 930 44.77 -22.35 19.53
N SER A 931 44.07 -23.45 19.81
CA SER A 931 43.42 -24.31 18.80
C SER A 931 41.90 -24.42 18.92
N ARG A 932 41.25 -23.61 19.79
CA ARG A 932 39.79 -23.65 20.03
C ARG A 932 39.15 -22.30 20.37
N GLY A 933 39.92 -21.21 20.38
CA GLY A 933 39.52 -19.91 20.94
C GLY A 933 39.06 -18.88 19.92
N GLY A 934 38.50 -19.29 18.77
CA GLY A 934 38.18 -18.37 17.67
C GLY A 934 37.19 -17.26 18.04
N GLU A 935 36.00 -17.64 18.52
CA GLU A 935 34.88 -16.69 18.72
C GLU A 935 34.85 -16.05 20.12
N LYS A 936 35.35 -16.74 21.16
CA LYS A 936 35.32 -16.23 22.55
C LYS A 936 35.91 -14.81 22.74
N PRO A 937 37.02 -14.40 22.10
CA PRO A 937 37.52 -13.02 22.21
C PRO A 937 36.62 -11.99 21.53
N MET A 938 35.93 -12.38 20.45
CA MET A 938 34.94 -11.56 19.75
C MET A 938 33.69 -11.38 20.60
N ASP A 939 33.17 -12.46 21.19
CA ASP A 939 32.07 -12.42 22.17
C ASP A 939 32.39 -11.53 23.37
N PHE A 940 33.60 -11.67 23.93
CA PHE A 940 34.04 -10.87 25.07
C PHE A 940 34.27 -9.39 24.68
N ALA A 941 34.82 -9.12 23.49
CA ALA A 941 34.95 -7.76 22.97
C ALA A 941 33.57 -7.10 22.74
N TYR A 942 32.59 -7.84 22.23
CA TYR A 942 31.21 -7.37 22.06
C TYR A 942 30.50 -7.14 23.40
N LEU A 943 30.69 -8.01 24.40
CA LEU A 943 30.19 -7.77 25.76
C LEU A 943 30.83 -6.51 26.38
N ASN A 944 32.15 -6.36 26.27
CA ASN A 944 32.86 -5.21 26.82
C ASN A 944 32.48 -3.90 26.09
N ALA A 945 32.24 -3.95 24.77
CA ALA A 945 31.71 -2.82 24.01
C ALA A 945 30.30 -2.42 24.49
N VAL A 946 29.40 -3.38 24.71
CA VAL A 946 28.05 -3.14 25.26
C VAL A 946 28.12 -2.55 26.67
N LEU A 947 28.95 -3.09 27.56
CA LEU A 947 29.11 -2.61 28.95
C LEU A 947 29.76 -1.23 29.06
N ARG A 948 30.61 -0.88 28.09
CA ARG A 948 31.20 0.46 27.96
C ARG A 948 30.25 1.46 27.32
N SER A 949 29.23 1.01 26.57
CA SER A 949 28.39 1.88 25.77
C SER A 949 27.29 2.56 26.60
N PRO A 950 27.25 3.90 26.69
CA PRO A 950 26.13 4.59 27.34
C PRO A 950 24.89 4.67 26.44
N ALA A 951 25.04 4.58 25.12
CA ALA A 951 23.94 4.58 24.16
C ALA A 951 24.01 3.35 23.23
N PHE A 952 22.96 3.09 22.45
CA PHE A 952 22.98 2.02 21.45
C PHE A 952 22.71 2.56 20.03
N PRO A 953 23.29 1.97 18.97
CA PRO A 953 24.16 0.78 18.96
C PRO A 953 25.54 1.01 19.64
N PRO A 954 26.21 -0.08 20.10
CA PRO A 954 27.47 0.02 20.81
C PRO A 954 28.65 0.28 19.84
N PRO A 955 29.74 0.93 20.29
CA PRO A 955 30.87 1.27 19.44
C PRO A 955 31.62 0.01 18.97
N ASP A 956 32.16 0.04 17.76
CA ASP A 956 32.95 -1.06 17.22
C ASP A 956 34.27 -1.27 18.01
N PRO A 957 34.57 -2.49 18.50
CA PRO A 957 35.72 -2.76 19.35
C PRO A 957 37.04 -2.86 18.57
N TRP A 958 36.99 -2.94 17.23
CA TRP A 958 38.17 -2.98 16.35
C TRP A 958 38.63 -1.58 15.93
N PHE A 959 38.12 -0.54 16.60
CA PHE A 959 38.42 0.87 16.36
C PHE A 959 38.02 1.36 14.95
N ALA A 960 37.06 0.71 14.28
CA ALA A 960 36.59 1.08 12.95
C ALA A 960 35.82 2.42 12.87
N GLY A 961 35.95 3.31 13.86
CA GLY A 961 35.30 4.63 13.91
C GLY A 961 33.77 4.59 13.83
N GLY A 962 33.17 3.46 14.18
CA GLY A 962 31.79 3.13 13.93
C GLY A 962 31.12 2.38 15.06
N TYR A 963 30.00 1.73 14.76
CA TYR A 963 29.22 0.91 15.68
C TYR A 963 29.12 -0.55 15.22
N ILE A 964 28.87 -1.47 16.16
CA ILE A 964 28.76 -2.90 15.88
C ILE A 964 27.53 -3.17 15.00
N ASN A 965 27.77 -3.63 13.76
CA ASN A 965 26.74 -4.15 12.85
C ASN A 965 26.58 -5.66 12.99
N TYR A 966 26.20 -6.11 14.19
CA TYR A 966 26.02 -7.52 14.55
C TYR A 966 24.94 -7.69 15.63
N TYR A 967 24.49 -8.92 15.88
CA TYR A 967 23.42 -9.21 16.83
C TYR A 967 23.86 -9.02 18.31
N TYR A 968 23.80 -7.78 18.82
CA TYR A 968 24.36 -7.45 20.13
C TYR A 968 23.39 -7.60 21.33
N PHE A 969 22.07 -7.77 21.12
CA PHE A 969 21.09 -7.79 22.23
C PHE A 969 21.28 -8.94 23.24
N GLY A 970 21.88 -10.07 22.83
CA GLY A 970 22.28 -11.14 23.75
C GLY A 970 23.30 -10.67 24.79
N PHE A 971 24.28 -9.87 24.38
CA PHE A 971 25.24 -9.23 25.29
C PHE A 971 24.58 -8.14 26.15
N VAL A 972 23.48 -7.52 25.72
CA VAL A 972 22.71 -6.57 26.53
C VAL A 972 21.93 -7.27 27.65
N LEU A 973 21.36 -8.46 27.39
CA LEU A 973 20.74 -9.29 28.43
C LEU A 973 21.76 -9.69 29.51
N VAL A 974 22.94 -10.16 29.11
CA VAL A 974 24.04 -10.49 30.04
C VAL A 974 24.57 -9.22 30.74
N GLY A 975 24.77 -8.15 29.97
CA GLY A 975 25.24 -6.85 30.47
C GLY A 975 24.30 -6.20 31.48
N THR A 976 23.00 -6.48 31.39
CA THR A 976 21.99 -6.06 32.38
C THR A 976 22.25 -6.73 33.73
N LEU A 977 22.50 -8.05 33.77
CA LEU A 977 22.87 -8.73 35.03
C LEU A 977 24.22 -8.24 35.58
N ILE A 978 25.19 -7.98 34.69
CA ILE A 978 26.49 -7.40 35.06
C ILE A 978 26.33 -6.02 35.69
N HIS A 979 25.49 -5.15 35.13
CA HIS A 979 25.23 -3.82 35.69
C HIS A 979 24.40 -3.84 36.98
N LEU A 980 23.48 -4.80 37.15
CA LEU A 980 22.77 -5.00 38.41
C LEU A 980 23.69 -5.49 39.53
N THR A 981 24.55 -6.46 39.23
CA THR A 981 25.43 -7.13 40.21
C THR A 981 26.75 -6.40 40.44
N THR A 982 27.21 -5.57 39.51
CA THR A 982 28.55 -4.95 39.47
C THR A 982 29.71 -5.94 39.45
N ILE A 983 29.45 -7.18 39.02
CA ILE A 983 30.48 -8.23 38.89
C ILE A 983 31.38 -7.95 37.67
N ILE A 984 32.69 -8.12 37.83
CA ILE A 984 33.68 -7.90 36.76
C ILE A 984 33.40 -8.81 35.55
N PRO A 985 33.50 -8.31 34.29
CA PRO A 985 32.89 -8.99 33.15
C PRO A 985 33.52 -10.34 32.77
N ASP A 986 34.78 -10.58 33.10
CA ASP A 986 35.48 -11.87 32.90
C ASP A 986 34.96 -12.97 33.84
N VAL A 987 34.72 -12.65 35.11
CA VAL A 987 34.00 -13.52 36.05
C VAL A 987 32.55 -13.68 35.63
N ALA A 988 31.87 -12.58 35.27
CA ALA A 988 30.46 -12.63 34.91
C ALA A 988 30.18 -13.37 33.59
N TYR A 989 31.08 -13.34 32.61
CA TYR A 989 30.99 -14.16 31.39
C TYR A 989 30.93 -15.66 31.75
N ASN A 990 31.70 -16.06 32.77
CA ASN A 990 31.71 -17.42 33.30
C ASN A 990 30.45 -17.79 34.11
N LEU A 991 29.69 -16.81 34.63
CA LEU A 991 28.38 -17.02 35.26
C LEU A 991 27.21 -16.97 34.26
N ALA A 992 27.35 -16.21 33.18
CA ALA A 992 26.34 -16.05 32.13
C ALA A 992 26.07 -17.36 31.38
N ILE A 993 27.10 -18.13 31.03
CA ILE A 993 26.95 -19.40 30.31
C ILE A 993 26.14 -20.44 31.14
N PRO A 994 26.47 -20.71 32.42
CA PRO A 994 25.61 -21.50 33.32
C PRO A 994 24.19 -20.97 33.47
N THR A 995 24.00 -19.65 33.46
CA THR A 995 22.66 -19.04 33.55
C THR A 995 21.79 -19.40 32.36
N LEU A 996 22.31 -19.26 31.14
CA LEU A 996 21.57 -19.60 29.91
C LEU A 996 21.23 -21.09 29.85
N PHE A 997 22.17 -21.97 30.25
CA PHE A 997 21.93 -23.41 30.34
C PHE A 997 20.82 -23.74 31.36
N ALA A 998 20.87 -23.17 32.56
CA ALA A 998 19.90 -23.40 33.61
C ALA A 998 18.50 -22.86 33.27
N LEU A 999 18.41 -21.68 32.65
CA LEU A 999 17.14 -21.12 32.16
C LEU A 999 16.55 -21.94 31.00
N THR A 1000 17.39 -22.56 30.16
CA THR A 1000 16.94 -23.47 29.09
C THR A 1000 16.36 -24.77 29.68
N ALA A 1001 17.03 -25.37 30.66
CA ALA A 1001 16.51 -26.55 31.37
C ALA A 1001 15.19 -26.25 32.11
N LEU A 1002 15.11 -25.08 32.75
CA LEU A 1002 13.92 -24.57 33.43
C LEU A 1002 12.74 -24.36 32.45
N GLY A 1003 13.00 -23.77 31.27
CA GLY A 1003 12.00 -23.56 30.23
C GLY A 1003 11.47 -24.88 29.63
N ALA A 1004 12.36 -25.85 29.38
CA ALA A 1004 11.97 -27.19 28.93
C ALA A 1004 11.09 -27.90 29.96
N TRP A 1005 11.45 -27.84 31.24
CA TRP A 1005 10.61 -28.34 32.34
C TRP A 1005 9.25 -27.63 32.39
N GLY A 1006 9.23 -26.30 32.22
CA GLY A 1006 8.01 -25.49 32.22
C GLY A 1006 7.03 -25.86 31.11
N ILE A 1007 7.52 -26.15 29.91
CA ILE A 1007 6.71 -26.65 28.79
C ILE A 1007 6.12 -28.02 29.12
N ILE A 1008 6.96 -28.97 29.54
CA ILE A 1008 6.53 -30.35 29.85
C ILE A 1008 5.52 -30.36 31.01
N TYR A 1009 5.78 -29.61 32.08
CA TYR A 1009 4.88 -29.52 33.22
C TYR A 1009 3.54 -28.87 32.86
N ASN A 1010 3.52 -27.76 32.12
CA ASN A 1010 2.26 -27.10 31.74
C ASN A 1010 1.44 -27.87 30.69
N LEU A 1011 2.03 -28.82 29.97
CA LEU A 1011 1.33 -29.75 29.09
C LEU A 1011 0.77 -30.97 29.83
N LEU A 1012 1.52 -31.54 30.79
CA LEU A 1012 1.16 -32.79 31.47
C LEU A 1012 0.40 -32.62 32.79
N ALA A 1013 0.60 -31.50 33.50
CA ALA A 1013 -0.03 -31.31 34.80
C ALA A 1013 -1.54 -31.05 34.66
N PRO A 1014 -2.38 -31.73 35.47
CA PRO A 1014 -3.82 -31.51 35.42
C PRO A 1014 -4.15 -30.05 35.75
N ARG A 1015 -4.95 -29.43 34.87
CA ARG A 1015 -5.54 -28.12 35.13
C ARG A 1015 -6.52 -28.27 36.29
N SER A 1016 -6.27 -27.57 37.39
CA SER A 1016 -7.23 -27.42 38.50
C SER A 1016 -8.42 -26.58 38.02
N TYR A 1017 -9.33 -27.20 37.27
CA TYR A 1017 -10.60 -26.59 36.89
C TYR A 1017 -11.40 -26.34 38.17
N VAL A 1018 -11.87 -25.11 38.38
CA VAL A 1018 -12.35 -24.66 39.70
C VAL A 1018 -13.74 -25.23 40.01
N GLN A 1019 -13.77 -26.48 40.47
CA GLN A 1019 -14.87 -27.06 41.25
C GLN A 1019 -14.54 -26.98 42.74
N ARG A 1020 -14.58 -25.76 43.31
CA ARG A 1020 -14.56 -25.59 44.77
C ARG A 1020 -15.18 -24.28 45.34
N PRO A 1021 -16.36 -23.81 44.88
CA PRO A 1021 -17.06 -22.72 45.57
C PRO A 1021 -17.23 -23.00 47.08
N ALA A 1022 -17.53 -24.27 47.42
CA ALA A 1022 -17.78 -24.70 48.79
C ALA A 1022 -16.69 -24.33 49.81
N ARG A 1023 -15.40 -24.25 49.43
CA ARG A 1023 -14.32 -23.99 50.39
C ARG A 1023 -14.00 -22.51 50.58
N GLU A 1024 -14.26 -21.68 49.57
CA GLU A 1024 -14.25 -20.23 49.73
C GLU A 1024 -15.53 -19.79 50.48
N GLU A 1025 -16.66 -20.45 50.25
CA GLU A 1025 -17.88 -20.29 51.04
C GLU A 1025 -17.67 -20.71 52.50
N GLU A 1026 -17.09 -21.88 52.80
CA GLU A 1026 -16.75 -22.29 54.19
C GLU A 1026 -15.88 -21.25 54.91
N LEU A 1027 -14.87 -20.68 54.24
CA LEU A 1027 -13.99 -19.66 54.83
C LEU A 1027 -14.66 -18.29 54.96
N TYR A 1028 -15.51 -17.90 54.01
CA TYR A 1028 -16.29 -16.67 54.07
C TYR A 1028 -17.37 -16.74 55.16
N GLN A 1029 -18.07 -17.87 55.27
CA GLN A 1029 -19.07 -18.12 56.32
C GLN A 1029 -18.43 -18.27 57.70
N ALA A 1030 -17.24 -18.85 57.82
CA ALA A 1030 -16.47 -18.83 59.07
C ALA A 1030 -16.08 -17.39 59.46
N THR A 1031 -15.58 -16.60 58.52
CA THR A 1031 -15.23 -15.18 58.77
C THR A 1031 -16.48 -14.34 59.11
N LEU A 1032 -17.65 -14.67 58.54
CA LEU A 1032 -18.93 -14.05 58.90
C LEU A 1032 -19.45 -14.51 60.27
N ALA A 1033 -19.23 -15.76 60.67
CA ALA A 1033 -19.58 -16.25 62.00
C ALA A 1033 -18.74 -15.57 63.09
N ASP A 1034 -17.42 -15.48 62.89
CA ASP A 1034 -16.49 -14.76 63.78
C ASP A 1034 -16.86 -13.27 63.93
N VAL A 1035 -17.48 -12.67 62.90
CA VAL A 1035 -17.97 -11.27 62.94
C VAL A 1035 -19.37 -11.16 63.55
N ALA A 1036 -20.25 -12.14 63.32
CA ALA A 1036 -21.60 -12.18 63.89
C ALA A 1036 -21.59 -12.42 65.41
N GLU A 1037 -20.59 -13.16 65.93
CA GLU A 1037 -20.39 -13.31 67.37
C GLU A 1037 -19.92 -12.00 68.06
N ILE A 1038 -19.52 -10.99 67.29
CA ILE A 1038 -19.05 -9.68 67.76
C ILE A 1038 -20.12 -8.57 67.62
N VAL A 1039 -21.13 -8.73 66.74
CA VAL A 1039 -22.12 -7.67 66.44
C VAL A 1039 -23.55 -8.21 66.42
N ASP A 1040 -24.29 -7.96 67.52
CA ASP A 1040 -25.70 -8.34 67.67
C ASP A 1040 -26.62 -7.51 66.74
N VAL A 1041 -27.03 -8.10 65.62
CA VAL A 1041 -27.99 -7.52 64.66
C VAL A 1041 -29.03 -8.57 64.29
N PRO A 1042 -30.33 -8.35 64.57
CA PRO A 1042 -31.38 -9.31 64.23
C PRO A 1042 -31.61 -9.40 62.71
N PRO A 1043 -31.82 -10.60 62.15
CA PRO A 1043 -32.00 -10.79 60.72
C PRO A 1043 -33.31 -10.15 60.22
N ARG A 1044 -33.23 -9.43 59.10
CA ARG A 1044 -34.40 -9.02 58.30
C ARG A 1044 -34.61 -9.99 57.16
N GLU A 1045 -35.85 -10.40 56.93
CA GLU A 1045 -36.23 -11.25 55.81
C GLU A 1045 -36.06 -10.52 54.45
N PRO A 1046 -35.71 -11.24 53.37
CA PRO A 1046 -35.59 -10.66 52.04
C PRO A 1046 -36.97 -10.37 51.41
N PRO A 1047 -37.11 -9.29 50.61
CA PRO A 1047 -38.39 -8.91 50.02
C PRO A 1047 -38.82 -9.85 48.89
N VAL A 1048 -40.06 -10.34 48.95
CA VAL A 1048 -40.68 -11.13 47.88
C VAL A 1048 -41.18 -10.20 46.77
N VAL A 1049 -40.76 -10.45 45.53
CA VAL A 1049 -41.23 -9.74 44.33
C VAL A 1049 -42.18 -10.63 43.54
N TYR A 1050 -43.37 -10.12 43.24
CA TYR A 1050 -44.41 -10.83 42.47
C TYR A 1050 -44.41 -10.38 41.00
N ASN A 1051 -44.77 -11.28 40.09
CA ASN A 1051 -45.06 -10.93 38.71
C ASN A 1051 -46.47 -10.30 38.56
N THR A 1052 -46.80 -9.80 37.38
CA THR A 1052 -48.11 -9.19 37.05
C THR A 1052 -49.29 -10.18 37.00
N GLN A 1053 -49.08 -11.44 37.42
CA GLN A 1053 -50.12 -12.46 37.61
C GLN A 1053 -50.07 -13.09 39.03
N GLY A 1054 -49.41 -12.44 39.99
CA GLY A 1054 -49.50 -12.76 41.42
C GLY A 1054 -48.76 -14.02 41.89
N THR A 1055 -47.95 -14.66 41.04
CA THR A 1055 -47.14 -15.83 41.45
C THR A 1055 -45.77 -15.41 41.97
N ALA A 1056 -45.36 -15.96 43.12
CA ALA A 1056 -44.03 -15.76 43.70
C ALA A 1056 -43.04 -16.83 43.20
N TYR A 1057 -41.81 -16.44 42.93
CA TYR A 1057 -40.72 -17.32 42.51
C TYR A 1057 -39.44 -17.04 43.29
N ASN A 1058 -38.74 -18.09 43.73
CA ASN A 1058 -37.45 -17.98 44.40
C ASN A 1058 -36.30 -18.07 43.37
N MET A 1059 -35.57 -16.98 43.15
CA MET A 1059 -34.47 -16.93 42.16
C MET A 1059 -33.14 -17.45 42.71
N GLN A 1060 -33.00 -18.77 42.79
CA GLN A 1060 -31.75 -19.42 43.23
C GLN A 1060 -30.73 -19.67 42.08
N GLY A 1061 -30.81 -18.93 40.96
CA GLY A 1061 -30.05 -19.26 39.75
C GLY A 1061 -29.92 -18.19 38.66
N ALA A 1062 -29.78 -16.90 39.00
CA ALA A 1062 -29.64 -15.84 37.98
C ALA A 1062 -28.84 -14.58 38.42
N TYR A 1063 -27.66 -14.72 39.02
CA TYR A 1063 -26.75 -13.58 39.27
C TYR A 1063 -25.43 -13.70 38.50
N ARG A 1064 -25.13 -12.71 37.64
CA ARG A 1064 -23.82 -12.55 37.01
C ARG A 1064 -22.93 -11.64 37.88
N PRO A 1065 -21.65 -11.98 38.12
CA PRO A 1065 -20.75 -11.16 38.92
C PRO A 1065 -20.19 -9.96 38.12
N GLN A 1066 -21.00 -8.92 37.93
CA GLN A 1066 -20.58 -7.65 37.30
C GLN A 1066 -21.16 -6.38 37.94
N ILE A 1067 -21.89 -6.48 39.07
CA ILE A 1067 -22.58 -5.33 39.70
C ILE A 1067 -22.12 -5.08 41.17
N VAL A 1068 -21.32 -5.99 41.76
CA VAL A 1068 -20.97 -5.92 43.20
C VAL A 1068 -19.81 -4.95 43.50
N GLU A 1069 -18.86 -4.74 42.58
CA GLU A 1069 -17.69 -3.88 42.83
C GLU A 1069 -18.05 -2.41 43.13
N GLN A 1070 -19.11 -1.86 42.51
CA GLN A 1070 -19.48 -0.46 42.73
C GLN A 1070 -20.13 -0.19 44.10
N THR A 1071 -20.88 -1.15 44.63
CA THR A 1071 -21.63 -0.97 45.89
C THR A 1071 -20.72 -1.00 47.12
N VAL A 1072 -19.68 -1.84 47.12
CA VAL A 1072 -18.74 -1.97 48.25
C VAL A 1072 -17.81 -0.76 48.36
N VAL A 1073 -17.36 -0.21 47.22
CA VAL A 1073 -16.43 0.93 47.19
C VAL A 1073 -17.05 2.21 47.77
N GLN A 1074 -18.38 2.39 47.72
CA GLN A 1074 -19.03 3.54 48.35
C GLN A 1074 -19.23 3.41 49.88
N ALA A 1075 -19.26 2.19 50.43
CA ALA A 1075 -19.54 1.97 51.84
C ALA A 1075 -18.35 2.28 52.78
N VAL A 1076 -17.11 2.15 52.29
CA VAL A 1076 -15.88 2.28 53.09
C VAL A 1076 -15.44 3.75 53.26
N ALA A 1077 -16.05 4.69 52.52
CA ALA A 1077 -15.63 6.09 52.47
C ALA A 1077 -16.15 6.98 53.64
N HIS A 1078 -16.73 6.41 54.69
CA HIS A 1078 -17.48 7.15 55.72
C HIS A 1078 -17.27 6.64 57.17
N TYR A 1079 -16.02 6.29 57.53
CA TYR A 1079 -15.61 6.14 58.93
C TYR A 1079 -14.21 6.73 59.16
N GLU A 1080 -14.15 7.85 59.89
CA GLU A 1080 -12.91 8.35 60.50
C GLU A 1080 -12.76 7.73 61.90
N PRO A 1081 -11.54 7.33 62.32
CA PRO A 1081 -11.31 6.76 63.65
C PRO A 1081 -10.89 7.81 64.69
N PRO A 1082 -11.22 7.62 65.98
CA PRO A 1082 -10.42 8.08 67.11
C PRO A 1082 -9.19 7.18 67.36
#